data_AF-A0A2G5HHC1-F1
#
_entry.id   AF-A0A2G5HHC1-F1
#
_cell.length_a   1.000
_cell.length_b   1.000
_cell.length_c   1.000
_cell.angle_alpha   90.00
_cell.angle_beta   90.00
_cell.angle_gamma   90.00
#
_symmetry.space_group_name_H-M   'P 1'
#
loop_
_entity.id
_entity.type
_entity.pdbx_description
1 polymer ?
#
loop_
_entity_poly.entity_id
_entity_poly.type
_entity_poly.pdbx_seq_one_letter_code
_entity_poly.pdbx_strand_id
1 'polypeptide(L)'
;MDRHGPGPVDAPRPLAARRSPPPLPHLATMNANDWTFPPELATPVFPPAAVAPPNVEVAPAGPPAPPNDEREDLGETDHSDSEDDDDENDNADGDHAGGDDGASDTSTGRRWYPLQEDAPENREPCEDELKYIESRAEHSALDERYWHEDTFTDISDPEINEVERGILDWEIPVFNGTKQKPVPADVMRSPTVRIGGYDWQIKFYPHGVRRSDYPSVYLECITMQSPDFEETEEFERPPLPFLDCVPKIKKRRSVAAQMSVVLYNPSEPRVYNFRTEAHQFHKKSADIGWKYFTTYPRSHIALRHHGMRKPLLTDDKLAFRVYIRVMDDPTGCLWDNSQLNADDITQVTGLRPFTKSHPYVSATLPLLHFSPFRQFVKDLRMPSPFRNYFQTLLFKMFTRRRSPHFGRTGTHLVADAMEVLYRLREVLHRDCADDPKTALKFNELVGEFHPERNNACGSNRLDTKTHPSIQDAVNKHPKLIATPQLLTLELTRQEHDKETRKWKKITNRVEVPDDLEVSGRQYTLFGFVTHCGHLQSCRYNAYVRPHGKGQGWYAYHDGRVTRLTEKQAREKHSGIEAPSDQERAPDDGYDSPYDEFHSPDGEVTYAVLYARHDISLQPADVQIESWLPEELQDAYALDLADPPNSAIHEWPDHRIPGPPVADPHIVAEEGEAGARLAALTERINATIEAATPEPPTIVDGDGDIVMRNTEAESDYEVPEDIEITGKGIRDWLGRPFYEGEWNKVYYHGTGHLINLNGDEYIGEFRDNEMHGWGKIILASTGDIYEGTWEHDKMHGKGKLIERATGNVFEGSFREGRKHGEFVLRGTVTDEDKSTCQICYDNPISTAFYDCGHVVACRECAAQVDSCPMCRKRVVARLQLYGVTVTAS
;
A
#
# COMPACT_ATOMS: atom_id res chain seq x y z
N MET A 1 6.99 8.15 -66.60
CA MET A 1 5.84 7.86 -65.74
C MET A 1 6.37 7.50 -64.37
N ASP A 2 6.05 8.38 -63.42
CA ASP A 2 5.95 8.29 -61.97
C ASP A 2 6.87 7.42 -61.11
N ARG A 3 7.37 8.12 -60.09
CA ARG A 3 8.09 7.68 -58.89
C ARG A 3 7.13 6.99 -57.93
N HIS A 4 7.60 5.97 -57.19
CA HIS A 4 7.47 5.84 -55.73
C HIS A 4 8.20 4.56 -55.28
N GLY A 5 9.19 4.71 -54.39
CA GLY A 5 9.86 3.61 -53.69
C GLY A 5 9.29 3.42 -52.28
N PRO A 6 9.37 2.21 -51.70
CA PRO A 6 8.95 1.95 -50.32
C PRO A 6 10.08 2.25 -49.32
N GLY A 7 9.68 2.71 -48.14
CA GLY A 7 10.57 3.10 -47.03
C GLY A 7 11.24 1.94 -46.29
N PRO A 8 12.19 2.23 -45.37
CA PRO A 8 12.96 1.23 -44.64
C PRO A 8 12.18 0.64 -43.46
N VAL A 9 12.50 -0.62 -43.18
CA VAL A 9 12.00 -1.46 -42.08
C VAL A 9 12.73 -1.08 -40.80
N ASP A 10 11.98 -0.81 -39.72
CA ASP A 10 12.51 -0.53 -38.39
C ASP A 10 13.24 -1.75 -37.79
N ALA A 11 14.42 -1.49 -37.23
CA ALA A 11 15.22 -2.47 -36.49
C ALA A 11 14.66 -2.68 -35.07
N PRO A 12 14.81 -3.89 -34.48
CA PRO A 12 14.37 -4.15 -33.10
C PRO A 12 15.24 -3.41 -32.08
N ARG A 13 14.58 -2.81 -31.07
CA ARG A 13 15.20 -2.10 -29.93
C ARG A 13 16.09 -3.04 -29.09
N PRO A 14 17.23 -2.57 -28.55
CA PRO A 14 18.11 -3.36 -27.69
C PRO A 14 17.52 -3.55 -26.28
N LEU A 15 17.69 -4.76 -25.74
CA LEU A 15 17.46 -5.13 -24.33
C LEU A 15 18.38 -4.31 -23.41
N ALA A 16 17.79 -3.79 -22.32
CA ALA A 16 18.48 -2.99 -21.32
C ALA A 16 19.69 -3.73 -20.72
N ALA A 17 20.89 -3.14 -20.86
CA ALA A 17 22.10 -3.58 -20.18
C ALA A 17 21.97 -3.31 -18.67
N ARG A 18 22.14 -4.35 -17.84
CA ARG A 18 22.30 -4.20 -16.38
C ARG A 18 23.60 -3.45 -16.09
N ARG A 19 23.50 -2.38 -15.30
CA ARG A 19 24.65 -1.60 -14.80
C ARG A 19 25.50 -2.45 -13.85
N SER A 20 26.81 -2.43 -14.04
CA SER A 20 27.79 -3.00 -13.10
C SER A 20 27.78 -2.24 -11.77
N PRO A 21 28.03 -2.89 -10.62
CA PRO A 21 28.20 -2.19 -9.34
C PRO A 21 29.49 -1.34 -9.34
N PRO A 22 29.53 -0.24 -8.56
CA PRO A 22 30.73 0.60 -8.44
C PRO A 22 31.85 -0.15 -7.70
N PRO A 23 33.13 0.18 -7.96
CA PRO A 23 34.25 -0.44 -7.28
C PRO A 23 34.29 -0.05 -5.80
N LEU A 24 34.59 -1.02 -4.93
CA LEU A 24 34.80 -0.83 -3.49
C LEU A 24 35.97 0.16 -3.23
N PRO A 25 35.87 1.05 -2.22
CA PRO A 25 36.97 1.93 -1.87
C PRO A 25 38.14 1.14 -1.27
N HIS A 26 39.36 1.53 -1.65
CA HIS A 26 40.60 0.96 -1.13
C HIS A 26 40.68 1.10 0.41
N LEU A 27 40.56 -0.02 1.11
CA LEU A 27 40.91 -0.13 2.52
C LEU A 27 42.42 0.02 2.68
N ALA A 28 42.84 1.08 3.37
CA ALA A 28 44.20 1.24 3.85
C ALA A 28 44.55 0.10 4.80
N THR A 29 45.69 -0.53 4.58
CA THR A 29 46.27 -1.58 5.41
C THR A 29 46.50 -1.07 6.83
N MET A 30 45.69 -1.54 7.79
CA MET A 30 46.01 -1.44 9.22
C MET A 30 46.80 -2.67 9.67
N ASN A 31 47.86 -2.42 10.44
CA ASN A 31 48.92 -3.35 10.81
C ASN A 31 48.47 -4.30 11.94
N ALA A 32 48.87 -5.57 11.88
CA ALA A 32 48.36 -6.67 12.70
C ALA A 32 48.88 -6.74 14.16
N ASN A 33 49.28 -5.63 14.79
CA ASN A 33 49.97 -5.67 16.09
C ASN A 33 49.34 -4.87 17.25
N ASP A 34 48.17 -4.25 17.09
CA ASP A 34 47.53 -3.49 18.18
C ASP A 34 46.23 -4.12 18.71
N TRP A 35 46.31 -5.38 19.16
CA TRP A 35 45.28 -5.99 20.00
C TRP A 35 45.83 -6.32 21.39
N THR A 36 45.34 -5.62 22.40
CA THR A 36 45.50 -6.00 23.82
C THR A 36 44.12 -6.34 24.38
N PHE A 37 43.99 -7.52 24.98
CA PHE A 37 42.77 -7.98 25.64
C PHE A 37 42.66 -7.41 27.07
N PRO A 38 41.48 -6.95 27.53
CA PRO A 38 41.19 -6.80 28.95
C PRO A 38 40.90 -8.16 29.61
N PRO A 39 41.26 -8.38 30.88
CA PRO A 39 41.04 -9.66 31.56
C PRO A 39 39.63 -9.77 32.18
N GLU A 40 39.10 -10.98 32.11
CA GLU A 40 38.08 -11.62 32.97
C GLU A 40 36.70 -10.93 33.12
N LEU A 41 35.70 -11.48 32.41
CA LEU A 41 34.29 -11.44 32.81
C LEU A 41 33.75 -12.88 32.90
N ALA A 42 32.97 -13.10 33.96
CA ALA A 42 32.66 -14.37 34.57
C ALA A 42 31.91 -15.37 33.66
N THR A 43 32.19 -16.66 33.89
CA THR A 43 31.45 -17.80 33.34
C THR A 43 29.97 -17.73 33.70
N PRO A 44 29.03 -17.79 32.73
CA PRO A 44 27.62 -17.96 33.02
C PRO A 44 27.33 -19.40 33.46
N VAL A 45 26.57 -19.53 34.56
CA VAL A 45 26.06 -20.81 35.08
C VAL A 45 24.87 -21.24 34.23
N PHE A 46 24.98 -22.41 33.59
CA PHE A 46 23.88 -23.03 32.85
C PHE A 46 22.85 -23.69 33.80
N PRO A 47 21.53 -23.60 33.54
CA PRO A 47 20.53 -24.42 34.22
C PRO A 47 20.63 -25.89 33.75
N PRO A 48 20.19 -26.87 34.58
CA PRO A 48 20.39 -28.28 34.27
C PRO A 48 19.52 -28.74 33.09
N ALA A 49 20.11 -29.63 32.28
CA ALA A 49 19.53 -30.20 31.08
C ALA A 49 18.15 -30.83 31.31
N ALA A 50 17.22 -30.58 30.38
CA ALA A 50 15.92 -31.21 30.32
C ALA A 50 16.05 -32.74 30.14
N VAL A 51 15.14 -33.45 30.78
CA VAL A 51 15.05 -34.92 30.90
C VAL A 51 14.91 -35.59 29.52
N ALA A 52 15.71 -36.62 29.27
CA ALA A 52 15.61 -37.46 28.07
C ALA A 52 14.27 -38.23 28.02
N PRO A 53 13.61 -38.35 26.86
CA PRO A 53 12.39 -39.16 26.72
C PRO A 53 12.70 -40.67 26.81
N PRO A 54 11.71 -41.51 27.19
CA PRO A 54 11.95 -42.92 27.49
C PRO A 54 12.17 -43.75 26.22
N ASN A 55 13.09 -44.72 26.31
CA ASN A 55 13.32 -45.75 25.29
C ASN A 55 12.05 -46.57 25.06
N VAL A 56 11.56 -46.60 23.82
CA VAL A 56 10.55 -47.58 23.36
C VAL A 56 11.27 -48.66 22.56
N GLU A 57 11.24 -49.89 23.07
CA GLU A 57 11.73 -51.07 22.36
C GLU A 57 10.82 -51.38 21.16
N VAL A 58 11.41 -51.54 19.97
CA VAL A 58 10.71 -51.88 18.73
C VAL A 58 10.49 -53.39 18.65
N ALA A 59 9.22 -53.83 18.58
CA ALA A 59 8.85 -55.21 18.28
C ALA A 59 8.95 -55.50 16.77
N PRO A 60 9.31 -56.73 16.34
CA PRO A 60 9.51 -57.04 14.92
C PRO A 60 8.18 -57.20 14.15
N ALA A 61 8.20 -56.75 12.90
CA ALA A 61 7.06 -56.74 11.98
C ALA A 61 6.57 -58.16 11.60
N GLY A 62 5.24 -58.36 11.65
CA GLY A 62 4.56 -59.52 11.06
C GLY A 62 4.38 -59.40 9.54
N PRO A 63 4.09 -60.50 8.83
CA PRO A 63 4.00 -60.51 7.36
C PRO A 63 2.69 -59.87 6.82
N PRO A 64 2.68 -59.40 5.57
CA PRO A 64 1.55 -58.66 4.99
C PRO A 64 0.41 -59.59 4.56
N ALA A 65 -0.83 -59.09 4.67
CA ALA A 65 -2.05 -59.76 4.20
C ALA A 65 -2.29 -59.51 2.69
N PRO A 66 -2.98 -60.43 1.98
CA PRO A 66 -3.23 -60.34 0.53
C PRO A 66 -4.41 -59.42 0.16
N PRO A 67 -4.53 -59.01 -1.12
CA PRO A 67 -5.51 -58.02 -1.57
C PRO A 67 -6.88 -58.64 -1.86
N ASN A 68 -7.96 -57.92 -1.55
CA ASN A 68 -9.32 -58.26 -1.98
C ASN A 68 -9.78 -57.28 -3.08
N ASP A 69 -10.06 -57.84 -4.25
CA ASP A 69 -11.00 -57.32 -5.22
C ASP A 69 -12.43 -57.43 -4.67
N GLU A 70 -13.25 -56.41 -4.90
CA GLU A 70 -14.64 -56.53 -5.39
C GLU A 70 -15.29 -55.13 -5.46
N ARG A 71 -15.69 -54.75 -6.69
CA ARG A 71 -16.61 -53.65 -6.97
C ARG A 71 -18.01 -54.25 -7.06
N GLU A 72 -19.00 -53.58 -6.45
CA GLU A 72 -20.39 -53.65 -6.92
C GLU A 72 -20.93 -52.23 -7.17
N ASP A 73 -21.67 -52.17 -8.27
CA ASP A 73 -22.22 -51.02 -8.98
C ASP A 73 -23.63 -50.67 -8.45
N LEU A 74 -24.24 -49.61 -9.01
CA LEU A 74 -25.68 -49.29 -9.13
C LEU A 74 -26.09 -47.90 -8.58
N GLY A 75 -26.45 -47.01 -9.52
CA GLY A 75 -27.77 -46.37 -9.48
C GLY A 75 -27.81 -44.85 -9.61
N GLU A 76 -27.82 -44.33 -10.84
CA GLU A 76 -28.35 -43.00 -11.19
C GLU A 76 -29.87 -42.93 -11.02
N THR A 77 -30.40 -41.74 -10.66
CA THR A 77 -31.69 -41.22 -11.14
C THR A 77 -31.65 -39.68 -11.20
N ASP A 78 -31.44 -39.18 -12.42
CA ASP A 78 -32.28 -38.25 -13.20
C ASP A 78 -33.05 -37.07 -12.59
N HIS A 79 -32.86 -35.93 -13.28
CA HIS A 79 -33.80 -34.89 -13.75
C HIS A 79 -34.61 -34.11 -12.68
N SER A 80 -34.82 -32.80 -12.80
CA SER A 80 -35.26 -32.05 -13.98
C SER A 80 -35.18 -30.54 -13.73
N ASP A 81 -34.84 -29.81 -14.81
CA ASP A 81 -35.49 -28.58 -15.29
C ASP A 81 -35.44 -27.31 -14.44
N SER A 82 -35.22 -26.10 -14.95
CA SER A 82 -34.69 -25.49 -16.19
C SER A 82 -35.29 -24.08 -16.19
N GLU A 83 -34.74 -23.25 -17.06
CA GLU A 83 -35.32 -22.01 -17.59
C GLU A 83 -35.06 -20.73 -16.79
N ASP A 84 -34.52 -19.65 -17.35
CA ASP A 84 -33.69 -19.33 -18.53
C ASP A 84 -33.92 -17.81 -18.72
N ASP A 85 -33.08 -17.24 -19.57
CA ASP A 85 -33.31 -16.03 -20.36
C ASP A 85 -32.74 -14.69 -19.84
N ASP A 86 -31.42 -14.57 -20.03
CA ASP A 86 -30.78 -14.03 -21.24
C ASP A 86 -30.64 -12.51 -21.53
N ASP A 87 -29.43 -12.26 -22.07
CA ASP A 87 -29.04 -11.35 -23.16
C ASP A 87 -28.65 -9.88 -22.83
N GLU A 88 -27.53 -9.32 -23.33
CA GLU A 88 -26.56 -9.79 -24.33
C GLU A 88 -25.34 -8.84 -24.43
N ASN A 89 -24.25 -9.39 -25.00
CA ASN A 89 -23.22 -8.78 -25.87
C ASN A 89 -22.02 -8.00 -25.30
N ASP A 90 -20.79 -8.12 -25.84
CA ASP A 90 -20.17 -9.08 -26.76
C ASP A 90 -18.67 -8.71 -26.91
N ASN A 91 -17.80 -9.72 -27.06
CA ASN A 91 -16.64 -9.80 -27.98
C ASN A 91 -15.52 -10.73 -27.48
N ALA A 92 -15.57 -11.92 -28.07
CA ALA A 92 -14.53 -12.86 -28.48
C ALA A 92 -13.05 -12.43 -28.44
N ASP A 93 -12.20 -13.31 -27.91
CA ASP A 93 -11.41 -14.22 -28.76
C ASP A 93 -11.06 -15.49 -27.98
N GLY A 94 -11.56 -16.62 -28.47
CA GLY A 94 -11.36 -17.94 -27.88
C GLY A 94 -10.26 -18.73 -28.60
N ASP A 95 -9.74 -19.72 -27.88
CA ASP A 95 -9.39 -21.00 -28.48
C ASP A 95 -9.71 -22.10 -27.47
N HIS A 96 -10.89 -22.69 -27.66
CA HIS A 96 -11.28 -23.96 -27.07
C HIS A 96 -10.63 -25.12 -27.84
N ALA A 97 -10.05 -26.06 -27.11
CA ALA A 97 -10.06 -27.46 -27.49
C ALA A 97 -10.16 -28.30 -26.22
N GLY A 98 -11.39 -28.55 -25.80
CA GLY A 98 -11.73 -29.69 -24.95
C GLY A 98 -11.63 -30.97 -25.78
N GLY A 99 -11.17 -32.03 -25.13
CA GLY A 99 -11.08 -33.37 -25.67
C GLY A 99 -10.86 -34.34 -24.51
N ASP A 100 -11.98 -34.82 -23.99
CA ASP A 100 -12.09 -36.12 -23.34
C ASP A 100 -11.50 -37.18 -24.29
N ASP A 101 -10.50 -37.90 -23.82
CA ASP A 101 -10.06 -39.18 -24.37
C ASP A 101 -9.50 -39.99 -23.20
N GLY A 102 -10.16 -41.11 -22.94
CA GLY A 102 -9.95 -41.96 -21.81
C GLY A 102 -8.51 -42.44 -21.59
N ALA A 103 -8.33 -42.97 -20.38
CA ALA A 103 -7.20 -43.80 -20.01
C ALA A 103 -6.89 -44.83 -21.11
N SER A 104 -5.90 -44.52 -21.93
CA SER A 104 -5.11 -45.51 -22.66
C SER A 104 -3.70 -45.45 -22.10
N ASP A 105 -3.35 -46.55 -21.46
CA ASP A 105 -2.01 -47.09 -21.31
C ASP A 105 -0.97 -46.42 -22.24
N THR A 106 -0.20 -45.50 -21.68
CA THR A 106 1.11 -45.13 -22.23
C THR A 106 2.17 -45.41 -21.18
N SER A 107 2.31 -46.69 -20.86
CA SER A 107 3.60 -47.32 -20.65
C SER A 107 4.53 -47.23 -21.89
N THR A 108 4.47 -46.16 -22.68
CA THR A 108 5.44 -45.89 -23.74
C THR A 108 6.66 -45.23 -23.10
N GLY A 109 7.50 -46.08 -22.49
CA GLY A 109 8.79 -45.69 -21.96
C GLY A 109 9.53 -44.79 -22.95
N ARG A 110 9.94 -43.60 -22.50
CA ARG A 110 10.73 -42.67 -23.30
C ARG A 110 11.87 -43.45 -23.95
N ARG A 111 11.93 -43.43 -25.28
CA ARG A 111 12.95 -44.14 -26.05
C ARG A 111 14.33 -43.65 -25.59
N TRP A 112 15.20 -44.57 -25.17
CA TRP A 112 16.56 -44.21 -24.79
C TRP A 112 17.33 -43.69 -26.00
N TYR A 113 18.04 -42.57 -25.83
CA TYR A 113 18.94 -42.00 -26.83
C TYR A 113 20.33 -41.81 -26.20
N PRO A 114 21.40 -42.08 -26.96
CA PRO A 114 22.74 -41.74 -26.50
C PRO A 114 22.85 -40.21 -26.37
N LEU A 115 23.46 -39.75 -25.29
CA LEU A 115 23.89 -38.36 -25.19
C LEU A 115 25.14 -38.17 -26.04
N GLN A 116 25.16 -37.11 -26.85
CA GLN A 116 26.33 -36.77 -27.62
C GLN A 116 27.37 -36.16 -26.67
N GLU A 117 28.51 -36.81 -26.54
CA GLU A 117 29.67 -36.27 -25.82
C GLU A 117 30.64 -35.61 -26.81
N ASP A 118 31.40 -34.63 -26.33
CA ASP A 118 32.47 -34.06 -27.13
C ASP A 118 33.56 -35.08 -27.46
N ALA A 119 34.17 -34.88 -28.63
CA ALA A 119 35.39 -35.58 -29.00
C ALA A 119 36.48 -35.32 -27.92
N PRO A 120 37.33 -36.30 -27.58
CA PRO A 120 38.31 -36.18 -26.50
C PRO A 120 39.15 -34.90 -26.56
N GLU A 121 39.54 -34.46 -27.76
CA GLU A 121 40.29 -33.23 -28.04
C GLU A 121 39.55 -31.93 -27.69
N ASN A 122 38.23 -31.96 -27.57
CA ASN A 122 37.38 -30.80 -27.27
C ASN A 122 36.84 -30.79 -25.82
N ARG A 123 37.15 -31.81 -25.02
CA ARG A 123 36.70 -31.92 -23.62
C ARG A 123 37.44 -31.00 -22.65
N GLU A 124 38.54 -30.42 -23.07
CA GLU A 124 39.34 -29.47 -22.30
C GLU A 124 39.42 -28.11 -23.02
N PRO A 125 39.53 -26.99 -22.29
CA PRO A 125 39.70 -25.67 -22.87
C PRO A 125 41.10 -25.51 -23.48
N CYS A 126 41.20 -24.67 -24.52
CA CYS A 126 42.53 -24.26 -25.03
C CYS A 126 43.22 -23.30 -24.05
N GLU A 127 44.51 -23.04 -24.25
CA GLU A 127 45.30 -22.19 -23.34
C GLU A 127 44.71 -20.77 -23.16
N ASP A 128 44.24 -20.16 -24.24
CA ASP A 128 43.63 -18.81 -24.19
C ASP A 128 42.29 -18.82 -23.45
N GLU A 129 41.50 -19.87 -23.64
CA GLU A 129 40.24 -20.06 -22.93
C GLU A 129 40.48 -20.37 -21.44
N LEU A 130 41.52 -21.13 -21.10
CA LEU A 130 41.90 -21.40 -19.72
C LEU A 130 42.32 -20.12 -19.00
N LYS A 131 43.11 -19.25 -19.65
CA LYS A 131 43.43 -17.91 -19.12
C LYS A 131 42.17 -17.08 -18.91
N TYR A 132 41.21 -17.14 -19.84
CA TYR A 132 39.93 -16.46 -19.69
C TYR A 132 39.10 -17.00 -18.53
N ILE A 133 39.09 -18.32 -18.32
CA ILE A 133 38.43 -18.98 -17.19
C ILE A 133 39.10 -18.54 -15.87
N GLU A 134 40.42 -18.62 -15.77
CA GLU A 134 41.20 -18.27 -14.57
C GLU A 134 41.19 -16.77 -14.25
N SER A 135 40.92 -15.91 -15.24
CA SER A 135 40.74 -14.48 -15.02
C SER A 135 39.46 -14.15 -14.23
N ARG A 136 38.53 -15.10 -14.12
CA ARG A 136 37.29 -14.97 -13.35
C ARG A 136 37.48 -15.62 -11.98
N ALA A 137 36.77 -15.10 -10.98
CA ALA A 137 36.67 -15.77 -9.69
C ALA A 137 35.89 -17.08 -9.88
N GLU A 138 36.57 -18.22 -9.72
CA GLU A 138 35.96 -19.55 -9.76
C GLU A 138 35.93 -20.14 -8.35
N HIS A 139 34.78 -20.68 -7.98
CA HIS A 139 34.60 -21.42 -6.73
C HIS A 139 34.28 -22.88 -7.05
N SER A 140 34.65 -23.78 -6.15
CA SER A 140 34.24 -25.18 -6.26
C SER A 140 32.81 -25.34 -5.75
N ALA A 141 32.02 -26.25 -6.33
CA ALA A 141 30.76 -26.69 -5.72
C ALA A 141 30.95 -27.23 -4.29
N LEU A 142 32.17 -27.69 -3.98
CA LEU A 142 32.58 -28.19 -2.67
C LEU A 142 33.20 -27.12 -1.75
N ASP A 143 33.26 -25.85 -2.19
CA ASP A 143 33.78 -24.74 -1.37
C ASP A 143 32.71 -24.30 -0.35
N GLU A 144 32.66 -25.01 0.77
CA GLU A 144 31.63 -24.79 1.80
C GLU A 144 31.62 -23.35 2.30
N ARG A 145 32.79 -22.73 2.47
CA ARG A 145 32.87 -21.34 2.95
C ARG A 145 32.20 -20.39 1.97
N TYR A 146 32.54 -20.49 0.69
CA TYR A 146 31.92 -19.67 -0.35
C TYR A 146 30.40 -19.85 -0.36
N TRP A 147 29.93 -21.10 -0.39
CA TRP A 147 28.50 -21.38 -0.46
C TRP A 147 27.75 -20.98 0.81
N HIS A 148 28.36 -21.05 1.99
CA HIS A 148 27.78 -20.51 3.22
C HIS A 148 27.59 -19.00 3.13
N GLU A 149 28.58 -18.26 2.62
CA GLU A 149 28.53 -16.81 2.47
C GLU A 149 27.57 -16.36 1.35
N ASP A 150 27.49 -17.09 0.24
CA ASP A 150 26.62 -16.79 -0.92
C ASP A 150 25.16 -17.18 -0.68
N THR A 151 24.90 -18.30 0.00
CA THR A 151 23.55 -18.83 0.21
C THR A 151 22.81 -18.14 1.33
N PHE A 152 23.48 -17.93 2.47
CA PHE A 152 22.81 -17.58 3.72
C PHE A 152 22.92 -16.09 4.00
N THR A 153 21.90 -15.35 3.58
CA THR A 153 21.80 -13.92 3.91
C THR A 153 21.60 -13.72 5.41
N ASP A 154 22.20 -12.67 5.96
CA ASP A 154 22.00 -12.33 7.36
C ASP A 154 20.56 -11.87 7.59
N ILE A 155 19.86 -12.57 8.48
CA ILE A 155 18.54 -12.16 8.96
C ILE A 155 18.83 -11.42 10.24
N SER A 156 19.06 -10.13 10.12
CA SER A 156 19.38 -9.24 11.23
C SER A 156 18.16 -9.03 12.18
N ASP A 157 17.40 -10.08 12.51
CA ASP A 157 16.19 -10.02 13.32
C ASP A 157 16.37 -10.91 14.57
N PRO A 158 16.36 -10.33 15.79
CA PRO A 158 16.64 -11.08 17.01
C PRO A 158 15.57 -12.12 17.37
N GLU A 159 14.37 -12.03 16.78
CA GLU A 159 13.29 -13.00 17.01
C GLU A 159 13.37 -14.20 16.05
N ILE A 160 14.17 -14.12 14.98
CA ILE A 160 14.34 -15.21 14.00
C ILE A 160 15.70 -15.86 14.25
N ASN A 161 15.68 -17.11 14.71
CA ASN A 161 16.88 -17.81 15.12
C ASN A 161 17.22 -18.95 14.16
N GLU A 162 18.50 -19.14 13.90
CA GLU A 162 18.96 -20.33 13.18
C GLU A 162 18.84 -21.56 14.09
N VAL A 163 18.18 -22.61 13.60
CA VAL A 163 18.08 -23.89 14.29
C VAL A 163 19.30 -24.75 13.98
N GLU A 164 19.54 -25.01 12.70
CA GLU A 164 20.63 -25.86 12.25
C GLU A 164 20.98 -25.58 10.78
N ARG A 165 22.26 -25.70 10.44
CA ARG A 165 22.74 -25.80 9.06
C ARG A 165 23.19 -27.22 8.76
N GLY A 166 22.96 -27.66 7.54
CA GLY A 166 23.45 -28.95 7.08
C GLY A 166 23.68 -28.99 5.59
N ILE A 167 24.33 -30.08 5.16
CA ILE A 167 24.66 -30.35 3.77
C ILE A 167 24.04 -31.69 3.38
N LEU A 168 23.40 -31.74 2.22
CA LEU A 168 22.96 -32.97 1.56
C LEU A 168 23.79 -33.18 0.29
N ASP A 169 24.60 -34.24 0.30
CA ASP A 169 25.39 -34.68 -0.84
C ASP A 169 24.76 -35.88 -1.54
N TRP A 170 24.73 -35.85 -2.87
CA TRP A 170 24.21 -36.96 -3.66
C TRP A 170 24.95 -37.11 -5.00
N GLU A 171 25.73 -38.18 -5.12
CA GLU A 171 26.34 -38.58 -6.39
C GLU A 171 25.37 -39.45 -7.22
N ILE A 172 25.24 -39.12 -8.50
CA ILE A 172 24.54 -39.91 -9.51
C ILE A 172 25.61 -40.61 -10.35
N PRO A 173 25.90 -41.89 -10.09
CA PRO A 173 26.96 -42.60 -10.79
C PRO A 173 26.60 -43.00 -12.23
N VAL A 174 25.29 -42.97 -12.56
CA VAL A 174 24.74 -43.34 -13.86
C VAL A 174 23.54 -42.43 -14.13
N PHE A 175 23.68 -41.46 -15.04
CA PHE A 175 22.66 -40.47 -15.38
C PHE A 175 21.75 -40.90 -16.55
N ASN A 176 22.34 -41.28 -17.68
CA ASN A 176 21.65 -41.70 -18.89
C ASN A 176 21.55 -43.22 -18.98
N GLY A 177 22.52 -43.95 -18.42
CA GLY A 177 22.64 -45.39 -18.54
C GLY A 177 23.02 -45.83 -19.95
N THR A 178 22.85 -47.12 -20.22
CA THR A 178 23.17 -47.73 -21.51
C THR A 178 21.90 -48.08 -22.28
N LYS A 179 22.01 -48.36 -23.58
CA LYS A 179 20.87 -48.83 -24.38
C LYS A 179 20.22 -50.10 -23.81
N GLN A 180 21.01 -50.98 -23.20
CA GLN A 180 20.57 -52.25 -22.61
C GLN A 180 20.03 -52.08 -21.19
N LYS A 181 20.55 -51.10 -20.44
CA LYS A 181 20.12 -50.74 -19.09
C LYS A 181 19.97 -49.22 -18.99
N PRO A 182 18.93 -48.65 -19.62
CA PRO A 182 18.66 -47.22 -19.52
C PRO A 182 18.26 -46.90 -18.09
N VAL A 183 18.56 -45.69 -17.60
CA VAL A 183 17.95 -45.22 -16.35
C VAL A 183 16.48 -44.95 -16.67
N PRO A 184 15.54 -45.76 -16.17
CA PRO A 184 14.15 -45.72 -16.63
C PRO A 184 13.32 -44.68 -15.87
N ALA A 185 13.91 -44.01 -14.87
CA ALA A 185 13.18 -43.21 -13.93
C ALA A 185 12.92 -41.81 -14.48
N ASP A 186 11.65 -41.49 -14.72
CA ASP A 186 11.21 -40.10 -14.95
C ASP A 186 11.56 -39.18 -13.77
N VAL A 187 11.73 -39.78 -12.57
CA VAL A 187 12.07 -39.09 -11.32
C VAL A 187 13.11 -39.89 -10.53
N MET A 188 14.20 -39.24 -10.15
CA MET A 188 15.23 -39.76 -9.26
C MET A 188 15.14 -39.06 -7.90
N ARG A 189 15.48 -39.76 -6.82
CA ARG A 189 15.50 -39.19 -5.45
C ARG A 189 16.81 -39.48 -4.75
N SER A 190 17.34 -38.49 -4.03
CA SER A 190 18.52 -38.66 -3.18
C SER A 190 18.20 -39.51 -1.95
N PRO A 191 19.20 -40.00 -1.20
CA PRO A 191 19.00 -40.36 0.20
C PRO A 191 18.44 -39.17 1.00
N THR A 192 17.74 -39.48 2.07
CA THR A 192 17.19 -38.48 3.00
C THR A 192 18.25 -38.07 4.02
N VAL A 193 18.33 -36.78 4.34
CA VAL A 193 19.21 -36.24 5.39
C VAL A 193 18.38 -35.47 6.40
N ARG A 194 18.65 -35.69 7.69
CA ARG A 194 17.98 -35.01 8.81
C ARG A 194 18.74 -33.73 9.15
N ILE A 195 18.11 -32.56 9.02
CA ILE A 195 18.67 -31.24 9.36
C ILE A 195 17.58 -30.40 10.02
N GLY A 196 17.87 -29.83 11.18
CA GLY A 196 16.96 -28.98 11.95
C GLY A 196 15.75 -29.72 12.50
N GLY A 197 15.84 -31.04 12.65
CA GLY A 197 14.68 -31.86 13.00
C GLY A 197 13.68 -32.07 11.84
N TYR A 198 14.13 -31.93 10.59
CA TYR A 198 13.35 -32.25 9.40
C TYR A 198 14.15 -33.11 8.43
N ASP A 199 13.45 -33.96 7.70
CA ASP A 199 14.01 -34.88 6.71
C ASP A 199 13.94 -34.25 5.32
N TRP A 200 15.09 -34.10 4.67
CA TRP A 200 15.25 -33.43 3.39
C TRP A 200 15.69 -34.40 2.31
N GLN A 201 15.19 -34.23 1.09
CA GLN A 201 15.52 -35.07 -0.07
C GLN A 201 15.47 -34.26 -1.36
N ILE A 202 16.38 -34.54 -2.29
CA ILE A 202 16.31 -34.01 -3.65
C ILE A 202 15.38 -34.88 -4.48
N LYS A 203 14.46 -34.25 -5.20
CA LYS A 203 13.64 -34.85 -6.25
C LYS A 203 14.05 -34.27 -7.59
N PHE A 204 14.63 -35.14 -8.40
CA PHE A 204 15.26 -34.76 -9.66
C PHE A 204 14.51 -35.37 -10.83
N TYR A 205 14.21 -34.55 -11.84
CA TYR A 205 13.63 -34.97 -13.11
C TYR A 205 14.71 -34.83 -14.19
N PRO A 206 15.48 -35.90 -14.50
CA PRO A 206 16.56 -35.85 -15.49
C PRO A 206 16.11 -35.40 -16.88
N HIS A 207 14.86 -35.71 -17.21
CA HIS A 207 14.22 -35.41 -18.49
C HIS A 207 13.33 -34.17 -18.45
N GLY A 208 13.35 -33.42 -17.34
CA GLY A 208 12.44 -32.31 -17.09
C GLY A 208 11.00 -32.75 -16.80
N VAL A 209 10.25 -31.87 -16.15
CA VAL A 209 8.78 -32.02 -16.01
C VAL A 209 8.07 -31.74 -17.35
N ARG A 210 6.77 -32.07 -17.45
CA ARG A 210 5.99 -31.99 -18.71
C ARG A 210 6.29 -30.72 -19.53
N ARG A 211 6.58 -30.91 -20.83
CA ARG A 211 6.91 -29.85 -21.81
C ARG A 211 8.23 -29.09 -21.51
N SER A 212 9.20 -29.72 -20.84
CA SER A 212 10.56 -29.18 -20.65
C SER A 212 11.61 -30.20 -21.09
N ASP A 213 12.62 -29.74 -21.83
CA ASP A 213 13.84 -30.51 -22.15
C ASP A 213 14.99 -30.23 -21.17
N TYR A 214 14.75 -29.38 -20.17
CA TYR A 214 15.73 -29.03 -19.14
C TYR A 214 15.51 -29.89 -17.90
N PRO A 215 16.58 -30.47 -17.32
CA PRO A 215 16.53 -31.09 -16.01
C PRO A 215 15.86 -30.16 -14.97
N SER A 216 14.89 -30.71 -14.23
CA SER A 216 14.18 -29.99 -13.17
C SER A 216 14.57 -30.57 -11.82
N VAL A 217 14.78 -29.70 -10.83
CA VAL A 217 15.24 -30.11 -9.49
C VAL A 217 14.34 -29.48 -8.44
N TYR A 218 13.92 -30.29 -7.47
CA TYR A 218 13.11 -29.89 -6.33
C TYR A 218 13.79 -30.37 -5.04
N LEU A 219 13.67 -29.58 -3.98
CA LEU A 219 14.01 -29.98 -2.61
C LEU A 219 12.71 -30.26 -1.86
N GLU A 220 12.57 -31.47 -1.35
CA GLU A 220 11.41 -31.94 -0.60
C GLU A 220 11.73 -31.98 0.90
N CYS A 221 10.84 -31.42 1.73
CA CYS A 221 10.80 -31.68 3.16
C CYS A 221 9.90 -32.90 3.41
N ILE A 222 10.51 -34.09 3.46
CA ILE A 222 9.83 -35.39 3.58
C ILE A 222 9.04 -35.49 4.88
N THR A 223 9.52 -34.89 5.97
CA THR A 223 8.76 -34.84 7.23
C THR A 223 7.37 -34.24 7.02
N MET A 224 7.24 -33.18 6.21
CA MET A 224 5.95 -32.51 5.94
C MET A 224 5.03 -33.32 5.00
N GLN A 225 5.62 -34.20 4.18
CA GLN A 225 4.87 -35.09 3.28
C GLN A 225 4.38 -36.36 3.99
N SER A 226 4.92 -36.67 5.18
CA SER A 226 4.54 -37.87 5.93
C SER A 226 3.03 -37.89 6.22
N PRO A 227 2.35 -39.02 5.99
CA PRO A 227 0.96 -39.19 6.40
C PRO A 227 0.75 -38.92 7.90
N ASP A 228 1.74 -39.29 8.72
CA ASP A 228 1.74 -39.16 10.18
C ASP A 228 2.05 -37.73 10.65
N PHE A 229 2.48 -36.84 9.75
CA PHE A 229 2.69 -35.44 10.11
C PHE A 229 1.33 -34.74 10.25
N GLU A 230 1.00 -34.42 11.50
CA GLU A 230 -0.13 -33.55 11.81
C GLU A 230 0.06 -32.20 11.14
N GLU A 231 -0.82 -31.85 10.20
CA GLU A 231 -0.77 -30.60 9.43
C GLU A 231 -0.91 -29.37 10.33
N THR A 232 -1.59 -29.55 11.45
CA THR A 232 -1.99 -28.46 12.32
C THR A 232 -1.84 -28.83 13.79
N GLU A 233 -1.50 -27.86 14.62
CA GLU A 233 -1.54 -27.90 16.08
C GLU A 233 -2.66 -26.99 16.61
N GLU A 234 -2.94 -27.01 17.92
CA GLU A 234 -3.85 -26.03 18.52
C GLU A 234 -3.14 -24.69 18.71
N PHE A 235 -3.80 -23.56 18.42
CA PHE A 235 -3.28 -22.24 18.81
C PHE A 235 -3.24 -22.12 20.34
N GLU A 236 -2.07 -21.89 20.92
CA GLU A 236 -1.95 -21.68 22.38
C GLU A 236 -2.38 -20.27 22.81
N ARG A 237 -1.98 -19.23 22.04
CA ARG A 237 -2.21 -17.82 22.35
C ARG A 237 -2.66 -17.04 21.11
N PRO A 238 -3.94 -17.13 20.73
CA PRO A 238 -4.47 -16.35 19.61
C PRO A 238 -4.59 -14.86 19.98
N PRO A 239 -4.46 -13.95 19.00
CA PRO A 239 -4.60 -12.49 19.20
C PRO A 239 -5.98 -12.04 19.72
N LEU A 240 -7.00 -12.87 19.51
CA LEU A 240 -8.32 -12.73 20.13
C LEU A 240 -8.66 -14.02 20.87
N PRO A 241 -9.21 -13.94 22.10
CA PRO A 241 -9.54 -15.12 22.88
C PRO A 241 -10.48 -16.02 22.08
N PHE A 242 -10.32 -17.33 22.28
CA PHE A 242 -11.27 -18.30 21.75
C PHE A 242 -12.63 -18.08 22.41
N LEU A 243 -13.69 -18.27 21.64
CA LEU A 243 -15.00 -18.44 22.22
C LEU A 243 -15.13 -19.91 22.62
N ASP A 244 -15.64 -20.18 23.81
CA ASP A 244 -15.88 -21.56 24.28
C ASP A 244 -16.79 -22.35 23.32
N CYS A 245 -17.68 -21.65 22.61
CA CYS A 245 -18.63 -22.21 21.66
C CYS A 245 -18.07 -22.43 20.25
N VAL A 246 -16.85 -21.98 19.96
CA VAL A 246 -16.21 -22.13 18.64
C VAL A 246 -15.08 -23.16 18.74
N PRO A 247 -14.96 -24.11 17.79
CA PRO A 247 -13.85 -25.05 17.77
C PRO A 247 -12.51 -24.32 17.87
N LYS A 248 -11.60 -24.86 18.69
CA LYS A 248 -10.24 -24.33 18.79
C LYS A 248 -9.62 -24.20 17.41
N ILE A 249 -8.96 -23.08 17.17
CA ILE A 249 -8.34 -22.81 15.88
C ILE A 249 -7.12 -23.70 15.73
N LYS A 250 -7.08 -24.38 14.59
CA LYS A 250 -5.94 -25.18 14.17
C LYS A 250 -4.89 -24.26 13.54
N LYS A 251 -3.71 -24.21 14.14
CA LYS A 251 -2.53 -23.51 13.63
C LYS A 251 -1.79 -24.42 12.66
N ARG A 252 -1.51 -23.95 11.44
CA ARG A 252 -0.71 -24.70 10.47
C ARG A 252 0.71 -24.88 11.01
N ARG A 253 1.23 -26.10 10.95
CA ARG A 253 2.65 -26.37 11.23
C ARG A 253 3.47 -26.10 9.98
N SER A 254 4.55 -25.35 10.12
CA SER A 254 5.45 -24.98 9.04
C SER A 254 6.90 -24.88 9.55
N VAL A 255 7.84 -24.87 8.61
CA VAL A 255 9.26 -24.60 8.87
C VAL A 255 9.82 -23.69 7.77
N ALA A 256 10.53 -22.63 8.16
CA ALA A 256 11.23 -21.77 7.22
C ALA A 256 12.65 -22.29 7.00
N ALA A 257 13.10 -22.33 5.76
CA ALA A 257 14.48 -22.67 5.44
C ALA A 257 15.03 -21.83 4.29
N GLN A 258 16.33 -21.58 4.34
CA GLN A 258 17.12 -21.10 3.20
C GLN A 258 17.95 -22.22 2.64
N MET A 259 18.12 -22.24 1.33
CA MET A 259 18.82 -23.32 0.67
C MET A 259 19.53 -22.88 -0.60
N SER A 260 20.60 -23.58 -0.94
CA SER A 260 21.18 -23.55 -2.29
C SER A 260 21.39 -24.97 -2.78
N VAL A 261 20.91 -25.26 -3.97
CA VAL A 261 21.14 -26.53 -4.66
C VAL A 261 22.21 -26.30 -5.71
N VAL A 262 23.27 -27.10 -5.69
CA VAL A 262 24.39 -27.06 -6.64
C VAL A 262 24.48 -28.39 -7.37
N LEU A 263 24.20 -28.41 -8.67
CA LEU A 263 24.43 -29.55 -9.57
C LEU A 263 25.79 -29.38 -10.24
N TYR A 264 26.70 -30.32 -10.07
CA TYR A 264 28.07 -30.18 -10.52
C TYR A 264 28.65 -31.45 -11.14
N ASN A 265 29.77 -31.29 -11.85
CA ASN A 265 30.57 -32.40 -12.35
C ASN A 265 31.48 -32.95 -11.23
N PRO A 266 31.34 -34.22 -10.80
CA PRO A 266 32.15 -34.76 -9.71
C PRO A 266 33.65 -34.86 -10.02
N SER A 267 34.04 -34.90 -11.29
CA SER A 267 35.45 -34.92 -11.73
C SER A 267 36.05 -33.52 -11.91
N GLU A 268 35.22 -32.47 -11.89
CA GLU A 268 35.62 -31.07 -11.98
C GLU A 268 34.55 -30.19 -11.30
N PRO A 269 34.54 -30.11 -9.96
CA PRO A 269 33.46 -29.45 -9.21
C PRO A 269 33.35 -27.94 -9.41
N ARG A 270 34.28 -27.31 -10.13
CA ARG A 270 34.18 -25.90 -10.55
C ARG A 270 33.20 -25.70 -11.73
N VAL A 271 32.77 -26.78 -12.38
CA VAL A 271 31.70 -26.76 -13.39
C VAL A 271 30.39 -27.14 -12.73
N TYR A 272 29.51 -26.16 -12.53
CA TYR A 272 28.23 -26.36 -11.87
C TYR A 272 27.13 -25.42 -12.38
N ASN A 273 25.89 -25.80 -12.09
CA ASN A 273 24.73 -24.94 -12.09
C ASN A 273 24.13 -24.92 -10.69
N PHE A 274 23.66 -23.77 -10.22
CA PHE A 274 23.07 -23.66 -8.90
C PHE A 274 21.83 -22.76 -8.88
N ARG A 275 21.04 -22.90 -7.83
CA ARG A 275 19.94 -22.01 -7.47
C ARG A 275 19.88 -21.86 -5.96
N THR A 276 19.71 -20.63 -5.51
CA THR A 276 19.48 -20.27 -4.10
C THR A 276 18.05 -19.81 -3.93
N GLU A 277 17.39 -20.22 -2.85
CA GLU A 277 16.02 -19.83 -2.52
C GLU A 277 15.80 -19.81 -1.02
N ALA A 278 14.74 -19.13 -0.59
CA ALA A 278 14.22 -19.18 0.76
C ALA A 278 12.73 -19.52 0.70
N HIS A 279 12.28 -20.47 1.53
CA HIS A 279 10.91 -20.98 1.43
C HIS A 279 10.34 -21.38 2.78
N GLN A 280 9.02 -21.29 2.91
CA GLN A 280 8.29 -21.81 4.04
C GLN A 280 7.61 -23.13 3.70
N PHE A 281 8.11 -24.22 4.27
CA PHE A 281 7.60 -25.56 4.04
C PHE A 281 6.43 -25.88 4.97
N HIS A 282 5.35 -26.41 4.41
CA HIS A 282 4.18 -26.92 5.13
C HIS A 282 3.51 -28.01 4.29
N LYS A 283 2.51 -28.73 4.81
CA LYS A 283 1.92 -29.90 4.12
C LYS A 283 1.45 -29.64 2.68
N LYS A 284 0.86 -28.48 2.40
CA LYS A 284 0.42 -28.04 1.05
C LYS A 284 1.54 -27.49 0.16
N SER A 285 2.70 -27.15 0.73
CA SER A 285 3.89 -26.64 0.03
C SER A 285 5.14 -27.30 0.62
N ALA A 286 5.20 -28.63 0.48
CA ALA A 286 6.25 -29.44 1.10
C ALA A 286 7.51 -29.56 0.22
N ASP A 287 7.47 -29.02 -0.99
CA ASP A 287 8.59 -28.96 -1.92
C ASP A 287 8.70 -27.59 -2.59
N ILE A 288 9.92 -27.23 -2.96
CA ILE A 288 10.24 -26.05 -3.76
C ILE A 288 11.23 -26.46 -4.84
N GLY A 289 11.14 -25.90 -6.04
CA GLY A 289 12.07 -26.28 -7.09
C GLY A 289 11.96 -25.49 -8.37
N TRP A 290 12.86 -25.83 -9.29
CA TRP A 290 13.07 -25.10 -10.52
C TRP A 290 12.86 -26.01 -11.72
N LYS A 291 11.88 -25.64 -12.54
CA LYS A 291 11.57 -26.31 -13.80
C LYS A 291 12.75 -26.32 -14.79
N TYR A 292 13.50 -25.22 -14.80
CA TYR A 292 14.66 -24.99 -15.68
C TYR A 292 15.91 -24.78 -14.81
N PHE A 293 16.47 -25.88 -14.30
CA PHE A 293 17.56 -25.81 -13.33
C PHE A 293 18.92 -25.55 -14.01
N THR A 294 19.22 -26.29 -15.08
CA THR A 294 20.47 -26.15 -15.84
C THR A 294 20.41 -25.00 -16.85
N THR A 295 21.57 -24.46 -17.24
CA THR A 295 21.67 -23.46 -18.30
C THR A 295 21.32 -24.04 -19.67
N TYR A 296 21.61 -25.33 -19.88
CA TYR A 296 21.46 -26.01 -21.16
C TYR A 296 20.44 -27.15 -21.06
N PRO A 297 19.76 -27.50 -22.16
CA PRO A 297 18.85 -28.64 -22.19
C PRO A 297 19.63 -29.93 -21.94
N ARG A 298 18.92 -30.99 -21.53
CA ARG A 298 19.49 -32.30 -21.20
C ARG A 298 20.42 -32.85 -22.28
N SER A 299 20.11 -32.63 -23.56
CA SER A 299 20.94 -33.11 -24.68
C SER A 299 22.34 -32.47 -24.73
N HIS A 300 22.53 -31.30 -24.10
CA HIS A 300 23.73 -30.48 -24.22
C HIS A 300 24.58 -30.44 -22.94
N ILE A 301 24.13 -31.04 -21.83
CA ILE A 301 24.92 -31.04 -20.58
C ILE A 301 26.17 -31.92 -20.66
N ALA A 302 26.22 -32.83 -21.64
CA ALA A 302 27.38 -33.66 -21.97
C ALA A 302 28.36 -32.98 -22.95
N LEU A 303 28.04 -31.78 -23.42
CA LEU A 303 28.88 -30.96 -24.29
C LEU A 303 29.55 -29.86 -23.46
N ARG A 304 30.82 -29.58 -23.76
CA ARG A 304 31.57 -28.47 -23.19
C ARG A 304 31.15 -27.20 -23.89
N HIS A 305 30.75 -26.21 -23.11
CA HIS A 305 30.46 -24.87 -23.60
C HIS A 305 31.64 -23.93 -23.31
N HIS A 306 31.73 -22.85 -24.08
CA HIS A 306 32.81 -21.88 -23.90
C HIS A 306 32.84 -21.34 -22.47
N GLY A 307 34.04 -21.31 -21.86
CA GLY A 307 34.24 -20.90 -20.48
C GLY A 307 34.01 -21.99 -19.44
N MET A 308 33.82 -23.25 -19.85
CA MET A 308 33.80 -24.41 -18.95
C MET A 308 35.12 -25.18 -19.00
N ARG A 309 35.60 -25.63 -17.84
CA ARG A 309 36.78 -26.50 -17.71
C ARG A 309 36.53 -27.91 -18.24
N LYS A 310 35.31 -28.42 -18.13
CA LYS A 310 34.80 -29.70 -18.64
C LYS A 310 33.29 -29.59 -18.91
N PRO A 311 32.66 -30.52 -19.65
CA PRO A 311 31.20 -30.62 -19.69
C PRO A 311 30.60 -30.78 -18.28
N LEU A 312 29.31 -30.45 -18.09
CA LEU A 312 28.64 -30.65 -16.80
C LEU A 312 28.46 -32.14 -16.47
N LEU A 313 28.11 -32.96 -17.46
CA LEU A 313 28.03 -34.41 -17.38
C LEU A 313 29.28 -35.03 -18.01
N THR A 314 30.01 -35.86 -17.27
CA THR A 314 31.18 -36.59 -17.80
C THR A 314 31.15 -38.03 -17.29
N ASP A 315 31.46 -38.99 -18.17
CA ASP A 315 31.44 -40.42 -17.85
C ASP A 315 30.11 -40.91 -17.25
N ASP A 316 29.01 -40.30 -17.71
CA ASP A 316 27.64 -40.52 -17.21
C ASP A 316 27.41 -40.19 -15.72
N LYS A 317 28.29 -39.36 -15.13
CA LYS A 317 28.22 -38.96 -13.71
C LYS A 317 27.86 -37.50 -13.51
N LEU A 318 27.00 -37.27 -12.51
CA LEU A 318 26.63 -35.96 -11.98
C LEU A 318 26.62 -36.03 -10.46
N ALA A 319 26.71 -34.89 -9.79
CA ALA A 319 26.53 -34.84 -8.35
C ALA A 319 25.74 -33.59 -7.94
N PHE A 320 25.04 -33.70 -6.83
CA PHE A 320 24.39 -32.61 -6.15
C PHE A 320 25.05 -32.36 -4.81
N ARG A 321 25.14 -31.09 -4.43
CA ARG A 321 25.38 -30.64 -3.07
C ARG A 321 24.33 -29.59 -2.74
N VAL A 322 23.65 -29.75 -1.61
CA VAL A 322 22.64 -28.80 -1.14
C VAL A 322 23.04 -28.28 0.21
N TYR A 323 23.09 -26.95 0.34
CA TYR A 323 23.28 -26.27 1.62
C TYR A 323 21.91 -25.87 2.14
N ILE A 324 21.58 -26.22 3.38
CA ILE A 324 20.28 -25.93 4.01
C ILE A 324 20.52 -25.24 5.35
N ARG A 325 19.79 -24.16 5.61
CA ARG A 325 19.70 -23.47 6.89
C ARG A 325 18.24 -23.45 7.34
N VAL A 326 17.94 -24.17 8.41
CA VAL A 326 16.61 -24.22 9.03
C VAL A 326 16.47 -23.08 10.03
N MET A 327 15.34 -22.39 9.98
CA MET A 327 15.04 -21.23 10.83
C MET A 327 13.89 -21.54 11.78
N ASP A 328 14.01 -21.04 13.00
CA ASP A 328 12.92 -20.89 13.95
C ASP A 328 12.22 -19.56 13.64
N ASP A 329 11.05 -19.67 13.00
CA ASP A 329 10.22 -18.54 12.63
C ASP A 329 9.00 -18.47 13.55
N PRO A 330 9.01 -17.61 14.59
CA PRO A 330 7.86 -17.46 15.47
C PRO A 330 6.66 -16.90 14.71
N THR A 331 6.83 -16.22 13.58
CA THR A 331 5.72 -15.62 12.83
C THR A 331 4.91 -16.65 12.06
N GLY A 332 5.51 -17.77 11.68
CA GLY A 332 4.94 -18.71 10.71
C GLY A 332 4.66 -18.08 9.35
N CYS A 333 5.27 -16.93 9.04
CA CYS A 333 5.08 -16.14 7.81
C CYS A 333 6.38 -15.90 7.03
N LEU A 334 7.55 -16.21 7.61
CA LEU A 334 8.86 -15.98 6.99
C LEU A 334 8.98 -16.79 5.69
N TRP A 335 9.21 -16.08 4.58
CA TRP A 335 9.35 -16.63 3.22
C TRP A 335 8.15 -17.45 2.71
N ASP A 336 6.95 -17.19 3.22
CA ASP A 336 5.73 -17.77 2.65
C ASP A 336 5.27 -16.99 1.41
N ASN A 337 5.62 -17.53 0.25
CA ASN A 337 5.26 -17.00 -1.07
C ASN A 337 3.97 -17.61 -1.64
N SER A 338 3.24 -18.39 -0.83
CA SER A 338 2.02 -19.05 -1.28
C SER A 338 0.89 -18.04 -1.55
N GLN A 339 0.05 -18.34 -2.54
CA GLN A 339 -1.23 -17.66 -2.70
C GLN A 339 -2.21 -18.20 -1.65
N LEU A 340 -2.13 -17.63 -0.45
CA LEU A 340 -2.96 -18.03 0.68
C LEU A 340 -4.39 -17.53 0.48
N ASN A 341 -5.37 -18.42 0.63
CA ASN A 341 -6.76 -17.99 0.80
C ASN A 341 -6.98 -17.55 2.27
N ALA A 342 -8.18 -17.02 2.56
CA ALA A 342 -8.52 -16.52 3.89
C ALA A 342 -8.42 -17.58 5.01
N ASP A 343 -8.68 -18.85 4.70
CA ASP A 343 -8.61 -19.93 5.69
C ASP A 343 -7.16 -20.30 5.98
N ASP A 344 -6.30 -20.35 4.96
CA ASP A 344 -4.86 -20.54 5.14
C ASP A 344 -4.24 -19.40 5.98
N ILE A 345 -4.63 -18.15 5.72
CA ILE A 345 -4.20 -16.98 6.52
C ILE A 345 -4.66 -17.13 7.99
N THR A 346 -5.89 -17.61 8.20
CA THR A 346 -6.44 -17.84 9.54
C THR A 346 -5.67 -18.94 10.27
N GLN A 347 -5.26 -20.01 9.57
CA GLN A 347 -4.44 -21.08 10.16
C GLN A 347 -3.03 -20.62 10.53
N VAL A 348 -2.51 -19.55 9.91
CA VAL A 348 -1.19 -19.00 10.25
C VAL A 348 -1.28 -17.97 11.38
N THR A 349 -2.28 -17.09 11.33
CA THR A 349 -2.34 -15.91 12.21
C THR A 349 -3.38 -16.01 13.33
N GLY A 350 -4.33 -16.95 13.24
CA GLY A 350 -5.49 -17.02 14.11
C GLY A 350 -6.53 -15.92 13.82
N LEU A 351 -6.33 -15.12 12.78
CA LEU A 351 -7.17 -13.99 12.37
C LEU A 351 -7.60 -14.15 10.91
N ARG A 352 -8.86 -13.83 10.64
CA ARG A 352 -9.35 -13.79 9.27
C ARG A 352 -9.04 -12.42 8.65
N PRO A 353 -8.58 -12.37 7.38
CA PRO A 353 -8.33 -11.11 6.71
C PRO A 353 -9.62 -10.39 6.32
N PHE A 354 -9.50 -9.06 6.19
CA PHE A 354 -10.51 -8.19 5.59
C PHE A 354 -10.15 -7.90 4.14
N THR A 355 -11.14 -7.58 3.29
CA THR A 355 -10.91 -7.50 1.84
C THR A 355 -10.00 -6.37 1.39
N LYS A 356 -9.95 -5.23 2.10
CA LYS A 356 -9.21 -4.02 1.69
C LYS A 356 -8.74 -3.17 2.88
N SER A 357 -7.64 -2.44 2.67
CA SER A 357 -7.01 -1.47 3.57
C SER A 357 -7.70 -0.09 3.48
N HIS A 358 -8.89 0.02 4.07
CA HIS A 358 -9.62 1.29 4.14
C HIS A 358 -9.36 2.06 5.44
N PRO A 359 -9.53 3.40 5.43
CA PRO A 359 -9.32 4.24 6.62
C PRO A 359 -10.13 3.78 7.83
N TYR A 360 -11.39 3.36 7.63
CA TYR A 360 -12.25 2.89 8.71
C TYR A 360 -11.84 1.53 9.27
N VAL A 361 -11.32 0.62 8.43
CA VAL A 361 -10.79 -0.66 8.90
C VAL A 361 -9.56 -0.40 9.77
N SER A 362 -8.64 0.42 9.26
CA SER A 362 -7.37 0.68 9.94
C SER A 362 -7.53 1.52 11.21
N ALA A 363 -8.55 2.37 11.29
CA ALA A 363 -8.91 3.10 12.51
C ALA A 363 -9.59 2.20 13.56
N THR A 364 -10.48 1.29 13.15
CA THR A 364 -11.32 0.51 14.09
C THR A 364 -10.65 -0.75 14.61
N LEU A 365 -9.76 -1.36 13.84
CA LEU A 365 -9.09 -2.61 14.24
C LEU A 365 -8.24 -2.47 15.51
N PRO A 366 -7.41 -1.44 15.69
CA PRO A 366 -6.71 -1.23 16.96
C PRO A 366 -7.67 -1.17 18.16
N LEU A 367 -8.82 -0.50 18.02
CA LEU A 367 -9.82 -0.44 19.08
C LEU A 367 -10.37 -1.83 19.44
N LEU A 368 -10.66 -2.67 18.44
CA LEU A 368 -11.16 -4.02 18.67
C LEU A 368 -10.11 -4.99 19.22
N HIS A 369 -8.82 -4.74 18.99
CA HIS A 369 -7.74 -5.45 19.65
C HIS A 369 -7.51 -4.98 21.09
N PHE A 370 -7.99 -3.81 21.46
CA PHE A 370 -7.87 -3.27 22.81
C PHE A 370 -8.93 -3.85 23.75
N SER A 371 -8.51 -4.64 24.74
CA SER A 371 -9.43 -5.41 25.59
C SER A 371 -10.45 -4.56 26.36
N PRO A 372 -10.10 -3.38 26.93
CA PRO A 372 -11.09 -2.55 27.62
C PRO A 372 -12.17 -2.00 26.67
N PHE A 373 -11.80 -1.69 25.42
CA PHE A 373 -12.78 -1.24 24.42
C PHE A 373 -13.69 -2.37 23.96
N ARG A 374 -13.19 -3.61 23.80
CA ARG A 374 -14.07 -4.76 23.57
C ARG A 374 -15.11 -4.91 24.68
N GLN A 375 -14.71 -4.76 25.94
CA GLN A 375 -15.65 -4.85 27.05
C GLN A 375 -16.70 -3.73 26.97
N PHE A 376 -16.27 -2.50 26.66
CA PHE A 376 -17.19 -1.39 26.41
C PHE A 376 -18.21 -1.72 25.32
N VAL A 377 -17.78 -2.23 24.17
CA VAL A 377 -18.66 -2.63 23.05
C VAL A 377 -19.68 -3.70 23.47
N LYS A 378 -19.28 -4.66 24.30
CA LYS A 378 -20.19 -5.69 24.84
C LYS A 378 -21.22 -5.12 25.81
N ASP A 379 -20.84 -4.10 26.59
CA ASP A 379 -21.71 -3.48 27.58
C ASP A 379 -22.77 -2.56 26.92
N LEU A 380 -22.62 -2.20 25.65
CA LEU A 380 -23.58 -1.36 24.92
C LEU A 380 -24.93 -2.06 24.77
N ARG A 381 -25.96 -1.52 25.45
CA ARG A 381 -27.34 -2.04 25.41
C ARG A 381 -28.26 -1.29 24.44
N MET A 382 -28.05 0.01 24.27
CA MET A 382 -28.93 0.84 23.45
C MET A 382 -28.78 0.56 21.95
N PRO A 383 -29.88 0.36 21.20
CA PRO A 383 -29.81 0.16 19.76
C PRO A 383 -29.33 1.45 19.10
N SER A 384 -28.14 1.40 18.47
CA SER A 384 -27.57 2.52 17.75
C SER A 384 -26.71 2.03 16.58
N PRO A 385 -26.52 2.85 15.52
CA PRO A 385 -25.55 2.57 14.47
C PRO A 385 -24.16 2.23 15.02
N PHE A 386 -23.68 2.96 16.03
CA PHE A 386 -22.39 2.69 16.68
C PHE A 386 -22.33 1.29 17.31
N ARG A 387 -23.36 0.93 18.10
CA ARG A 387 -23.46 -0.39 18.74
C ARG A 387 -23.47 -1.49 17.68
N ASN A 388 -24.36 -1.37 16.68
CA ASN A 388 -24.53 -2.38 15.65
C ASN A 388 -23.25 -2.59 14.85
N TYR A 389 -22.56 -1.51 14.49
CA TYR A 389 -21.28 -1.55 13.78
C TYR A 389 -20.22 -2.34 14.56
N PHE A 390 -19.92 -1.94 15.80
CA PHE A 390 -18.84 -2.56 16.57
C PHE A 390 -19.18 -3.96 17.09
N GLN A 391 -20.43 -4.22 17.52
CA GLN A 391 -20.82 -5.56 17.97
C GLN A 391 -20.81 -6.56 16.81
N THR A 392 -21.25 -6.18 15.61
CA THR A 392 -21.17 -7.01 14.41
C THR A 392 -19.71 -7.29 14.03
N LEU A 393 -18.86 -6.26 14.03
CA LEU A 393 -17.45 -6.42 13.66
C LEU A 393 -16.70 -7.30 14.68
N LEU A 394 -16.94 -7.08 15.97
CA LEU A 394 -16.38 -7.90 17.04
C LEU A 394 -16.83 -9.36 16.94
N PHE A 395 -18.13 -9.59 16.68
CA PHE A 395 -18.67 -10.92 16.45
C PHE A 395 -18.03 -11.61 15.24
N LYS A 396 -17.85 -10.91 14.12
CA LYS A 396 -17.15 -11.42 12.93
C LYS A 396 -15.70 -11.79 13.23
N MET A 397 -14.98 -10.95 13.98
CA MET A 397 -13.60 -11.22 14.37
C MET A 397 -13.48 -12.45 15.29
N PHE A 398 -14.46 -12.68 16.17
CA PHE A 398 -14.49 -13.87 17.03
C PHE A 398 -14.89 -15.14 16.28
N THR A 399 -15.96 -15.10 15.49
CA THR A 399 -16.47 -16.27 14.76
C THR A 399 -15.62 -16.65 13.57
N ARG A 400 -14.89 -15.69 12.97
CA ARG A 400 -14.00 -15.89 11.82
C ARG A 400 -14.74 -16.53 10.64
N ARG A 401 -16.06 -16.33 10.55
CA ARG A 401 -16.87 -16.80 9.42
C ARG A 401 -16.57 -15.99 8.17
N ARG A 402 -16.70 -16.63 7.01
CA ARG A 402 -16.52 -16.00 5.71
C ARG A 402 -17.62 -14.98 5.51
N SER A 403 -17.25 -13.69 5.45
CA SER A 403 -18.15 -12.65 4.97
C SER A 403 -17.70 -12.29 3.55
N PRO A 404 -18.33 -12.85 2.50
CA PRO A 404 -17.96 -12.59 1.13
C PRO A 404 -18.21 -11.13 0.73
N HIS A 405 -19.02 -10.38 1.48
CA HIS A 405 -19.36 -8.99 1.20
C HIS A 405 -18.62 -7.97 2.06
N PHE A 406 -17.90 -8.39 3.12
CA PHE A 406 -17.22 -7.43 4.00
C PHE A 406 -16.11 -6.69 3.27
N GLY A 407 -16.37 -5.44 2.89
CA GLY A 407 -15.48 -4.56 2.14
C GLY A 407 -15.47 -4.84 0.63
N ARG A 408 -16.53 -5.48 0.11
CA ARG A 408 -16.70 -5.81 -1.32
C ARG A 408 -17.37 -4.68 -2.11
N THR A 409 -18.15 -3.79 -1.49
CA THR A 409 -18.88 -2.71 -2.19
C THR A 409 -19.22 -1.51 -1.30
N GLY A 410 -19.15 -0.28 -1.85
CA GLY A 410 -20.05 0.81 -1.44
C GLY A 410 -19.47 2.20 -1.14
N THR A 411 -18.30 2.31 -0.51
CA THR A 411 -17.78 3.64 -0.14
C THR A 411 -16.28 3.72 -0.44
N HIS A 412 -15.93 4.38 -1.54
CA HIS A 412 -14.72 5.20 -1.53
C HIS A 412 -14.99 6.33 -0.53
N LEU A 413 -14.99 5.99 0.77
CA LEU A 413 -14.91 7.00 1.79
C LEU A 413 -13.49 7.52 1.68
N VAL A 414 -13.33 8.50 0.79
CA VAL A 414 -12.20 9.41 0.84
C VAL A 414 -12.35 10.01 2.23
N ALA A 415 -11.52 9.58 3.17
CA ALA A 415 -11.46 10.00 4.56
C ALA A 415 -10.09 9.65 5.13
N ASP A 416 -9.74 10.40 6.15
CA ASP A 416 -8.56 10.15 6.96
C ASP A 416 -8.88 9.19 8.14
N ALA A 417 -7.89 8.45 8.65
CA ALA A 417 -8.10 7.51 9.74
C ALA A 417 -8.46 8.22 11.07
N MET A 418 -7.88 9.39 11.35
CA MET A 418 -8.24 10.20 12.52
C MET A 418 -9.61 10.86 12.33
N GLU A 419 -9.94 11.28 11.11
CA GLU A 419 -11.29 11.72 10.74
C GLU A 419 -12.34 10.62 11.02
N VAL A 420 -12.03 9.34 10.78
CA VAL A 420 -12.94 8.24 11.13
C VAL A 420 -13.12 8.12 12.65
N LEU A 421 -12.05 8.17 13.44
CA LEU A 421 -12.15 8.10 14.92
C LEU A 421 -12.98 9.26 15.48
N TYR A 422 -12.77 10.46 14.96
CA TYR A 422 -13.59 11.64 15.24
C TYR A 422 -15.08 11.37 14.99
N ARG A 423 -15.42 10.90 13.78
CA ARG A 423 -16.81 10.64 13.39
C ARG A 423 -17.47 9.56 14.26
N LEU A 424 -16.73 8.52 14.64
CA LEU A 424 -17.23 7.46 15.52
C LEU A 424 -17.61 8.02 16.89
N ARG A 425 -16.80 8.92 17.45
CA ARG A 425 -17.09 9.63 18.70
C ARG A 425 -18.35 10.47 18.57
N GLU A 426 -18.50 11.25 17.50
CA GLU A 426 -19.69 12.10 17.29
C GLU A 426 -20.97 11.29 17.18
N VAL A 427 -20.94 10.17 16.43
CA VAL A 427 -22.07 9.25 16.33
C VAL A 427 -22.45 8.71 17.71
N LEU A 428 -21.46 8.27 18.52
CA LEU A 428 -21.73 7.78 19.87
C LEU A 428 -22.33 8.87 20.76
N HIS A 429 -21.79 10.09 20.75
CA HIS A 429 -22.31 11.19 21.56
C HIS A 429 -23.75 11.55 21.21
N ARG A 430 -24.07 11.58 19.92
CA ARG A 430 -25.44 11.81 19.43
C ARG A 430 -26.38 10.68 19.84
N ASP A 431 -25.96 9.43 19.61
CA ASP A 431 -26.80 8.26 19.85
C ASP A 431 -26.99 7.98 21.35
N CYS A 432 -26.06 8.44 22.20
CA CYS A 432 -26.09 8.32 23.65
C CYS A 432 -26.42 9.65 24.35
N ALA A 433 -27.12 10.58 23.70
CA ALA A 433 -27.47 11.88 24.30
C ALA A 433 -28.22 11.73 25.64
N ASP A 434 -29.05 10.67 25.76
CA ASP A 434 -29.80 10.33 26.98
C ASP A 434 -28.99 9.50 27.99
N ASP A 435 -27.78 9.06 27.64
CA ASP A 435 -26.83 8.37 28.54
C ASP A 435 -25.40 8.95 28.43
N PRO A 436 -25.17 10.14 29.02
CA PRO A 436 -23.86 10.79 28.97
C PRO A 436 -22.72 9.94 29.57
N LYS A 437 -23.04 8.97 30.45
CA LYS A 437 -22.03 8.10 31.07
C LYS A 437 -21.37 7.18 30.05
N THR A 438 -22.13 6.69 29.06
CA THR A 438 -21.58 5.84 27.99
C THR A 438 -20.59 6.62 27.13
N ALA A 439 -20.93 7.85 26.77
CA ALA A 439 -20.01 8.73 26.03
C ALA A 439 -18.75 9.10 26.86
N LEU A 440 -18.91 9.40 28.16
CA LEU A 440 -17.78 9.67 29.05
C LEU A 440 -16.84 8.45 29.17
N LYS A 441 -17.41 7.23 29.29
CA LYS A 441 -16.62 5.99 29.34
C LYS A 441 -15.82 5.77 28.05
N PHE A 442 -16.38 6.10 26.89
CA PHE A 442 -15.63 6.08 25.63
C PHE A 442 -14.46 7.07 25.65
N ASN A 443 -14.70 8.32 26.09
CA ASN A 443 -13.67 9.35 26.21
C ASN A 443 -12.54 8.96 27.17
N GLU A 444 -12.86 8.30 28.29
CA GLU A 444 -11.85 7.76 29.21
C GLU A 444 -11.00 6.65 28.57
N LEU A 445 -11.61 5.84 27.70
CA LEU A 445 -10.96 4.72 27.04
C LEU A 445 -10.01 5.18 25.94
N VAL A 446 -10.48 6.03 25.03
CA VAL A 446 -9.78 6.32 23.76
C VAL A 446 -9.52 7.82 23.52
N GLY A 447 -10.01 8.68 24.40
CA GLY A 447 -9.95 10.14 24.25
C GLY A 447 -11.15 10.71 23.49
N GLU A 448 -11.24 12.05 23.45
CA GLU A 448 -12.43 12.74 22.94
C GLU A 448 -12.40 13.06 21.44
N PHE A 449 -11.31 12.72 20.73
CA PHE A 449 -11.01 13.05 19.32
C PHE A 449 -11.61 14.40 18.92
N HIS A 450 -10.93 15.52 19.14
CA HIS A 450 -11.44 16.86 18.83
C HIS A 450 -10.38 17.71 18.09
N PRO A 451 -10.70 18.30 16.93
CA PRO A 451 -9.75 19.12 16.16
C PRO A 451 -9.25 20.35 16.93
N GLU A 452 -10.11 20.96 17.77
CA GLU A 452 -9.79 22.26 18.39
C GLU A 452 -9.78 22.33 19.93
N ARG A 453 -10.20 21.29 20.66
CA ARG A 453 -10.26 21.29 22.14
C ARG A 453 -9.12 20.51 22.81
N ASN A 454 -7.88 20.65 22.35
CA ASN A 454 -6.71 20.00 22.99
C ASN A 454 -6.93 18.52 23.35
N ASN A 455 -7.57 17.73 22.49
CA ASN A 455 -7.71 16.28 22.71
C ASN A 455 -7.75 15.54 21.38
N ALA A 456 -6.93 14.49 21.27
CA ALA A 456 -6.90 13.43 20.25
C ALA A 456 -6.83 13.78 18.74
N CYS A 457 -7.18 15.00 18.30
CA CYS A 457 -6.74 15.55 17.01
C CYS A 457 -6.14 16.97 17.13
N GLY A 458 -6.45 17.73 18.19
CA GLY A 458 -5.88 19.08 18.40
C GLY A 458 -4.60 19.15 19.26
N SER A 459 -4.52 18.35 20.34
CA SER A 459 -3.31 18.26 21.21
C SER A 459 -2.42 17.06 20.92
N ASN A 460 -2.93 16.08 20.19
CA ASN A 460 -2.26 14.79 20.02
C ASN A 460 -1.58 14.68 18.65
N ARG A 461 -1.70 15.72 17.82
CA ARG A 461 -0.91 15.86 16.60
C ARG A 461 0.47 16.38 16.98
N LEU A 462 1.48 15.57 16.72
CA LEU A 462 2.86 15.86 17.04
C LEU A 462 3.57 16.51 15.84
N ASP A 463 4.41 17.52 16.11
CA ASP A 463 5.37 18.00 15.13
C ASP A 463 6.51 16.99 14.98
N THR A 464 6.30 15.99 14.14
CA THR A 464 7.32 14.99 13.79
C THR A 464 8.13 15.38 12.56
N LYS A 465 7.91 16.58 12.01
CA LYS A 465 8.77 17.14 10.96
C LYS A 465 10.07 17.63 11.58
N THR A 466 10.00 18.30 12.72
CA THR A 466 11.17 18.90 13.38
C THR A 466 11.71 18.06 14.55
N HIS A 467 10.96 17.06 15.01
CA HIS A 467 11.35 16.19 16.13
C HIS A 467 11.57 14.75 15.66
N PRO A 468 12.77 14.17 15.87
CA PRO A 468 13.14 12.86 15.34
C PRO A 468 12.52 11.68 16.10
N SER A 469 11.90 11.91 17.26
CA SER A 469 11.23 10.86 18.04
C SER A 469 9.91 11.35 18.61
N ILE A 470 8.99 10.41 18.84
CA ILE A 470 7.67 10.72 19.42
C ILE A 470 7.80 11.28 20.84
N GLN A 471 8.73 10.76 21.66
CA GLN A 471 8.96 11.28 23.01
C GLN A 471 9.46 12.74 22.98
N ASP A 472 10.36 13.08 22.05
CA ASP A 472 10.84 14.46 21.89
C ASP A 472 9.69 15.39 21.48
N ALA A 473 8.86 14.96 20.54
CA ALA A 473 7.70 15.72 20.08
C ALA A 473 6.64 15.91 21.17
N VAL A 474 6.39 14.89 22.00
CA VAL A 474 5.51 14.97 23.17
C VAL A 474 6.05 15.98 24.19
N ASN A 475 7.35 15.93 24.50
CA ASN A 475 7.97 16.80 25.50
C ASN A 475 7.94 18.28 25.10
N LYS A 476 8.03 18.55 23.79
CA LYS A 476 8.03 19.91 23.21
C LYS A 476 6.63 20.36 22.78
N HIS A 477 5.61 19.52 22.96
CA HIS A 477 4.26 19.83 22.53
C HIS A 477 3.75 21.07 23.30
N PRO A 478 3.24 22.11 22.60
CA PRO A 478 2.90 23.39 23.24
C PRO A 478 1.66 23.31 24.14
N LYS A 479 0.90 22.21 24.05
CA LYS A 479 -0.38 22.03 24.77
C LYS A 479 -0.37 20.74 25.58
N LEU A 480 -1.16 20.69 26.65
CA LEU A 480 -1.31 19.48 27.45
C LEU A 480 -1.93 18.36 26.60
N ILE A 481 -1.35 17.17 26.66
CA ILE A 481 -1.81 15.97 25.96
C ILE A 481 -2.69 15.17 26.93
N ALA A 482 -3.90 14.79 26.50
CA ALA A 482 -4.76 13.93 27.32
C ALA A 482 -4.14 12.56 27.57
N THR A 483 -4.58 11.94 28.66
CA THR A 483 -4.05 10.65 29.12
C THR A 483 -5.14 9.56 29.23
N PRO A 484 -5.84 9.23 28.13
CA PRO A 484 -6.83 8.14 28.10
C PRO A 484 -6.14 6.79 28.35
N GLN A 485 -6.93 5.72 28.46
CA GLN A 485 -6.39 4.36 28.61
C GLN A 485 -5.64 3.88 27.37
N LEU A 486 -6.15 4.22 26.18
CA LEU A 486 -5.51 4.05 24.89
C LEU A 486 -5.27 5.43 24.28
N LEU A 487 -4.02 5.87 24.31
CA LEU A 487 -3.58 7.15 23.77
C LEU A 487 -3.28 7.03 22.28
N THR A 488 -4.04 7.75 21.46
CA THR A 488 -3.75 7.91 20.02
C THR A 488 -3.02 9.23 19.78
N LEU A 489 -1.87 9.17 19.12
CA LEU A 489 -1.08 10.33 18.70
C LEU A 489 -0.95 10.33 17.18
N GLU A 490 -1.28 11.46 16.56
CA GLU A 490 -1.15 11.68 15.12
C GLU A 490 0.22 12.29 14.81
N LEU A 491 0.86 11.85 13.73
CA LEU A 491 2.13 12.38 13.27
C LEU A 491 1.87 13.35 12.12
N THR A 492 2.49 14.54 12.17
CA THR A 492 2.44 15.47 11.04
C THR A 492 3.13 14.83 9.82
N ARG A 493 2.33 14.41 8.84
CA ARG A 493 2.78 13.70 7.63
C ARG A 493 2.45 14.43 6.32
N GLN A 494 1.95 15.66 6.38
CA GLN A 494 1.76 16.53 5.23
C GLN A 494 2.23 17.95 5.52
N GLU A 495 2.68 18.64 4.47
CA GLU A 495 2.90 20.08 4.46
C GLU A 495 2.50 20.66 3.11
N HIS A 496 2.04 21.92 3.13
CA HIS A 496 1.85 22.70 1.91
C HIS A 496 3.07 23.58 1.69
N ASP A 497 3.82 23.33 0.60
CA ASP A 497 4.89 24.19 0.15
C ASP A 497 4.29 25.46 -0.44
N LYS A 498 4.55 26.60 0.19
CA LYS A 498 3.96 27.89 -0.19
C LYS A 498 4.65 28.50 -1.42
N GLU A 499 5.88 28.12 -1.72
CA GLU A 499 6.63 28.63 -2.86
C GLU A 499 6.20 27.91 -4.13
N THR A 500 6.15 26.57 -4.08
CA THR A 500 5.72 25.76 -5.23
C THR A 500 4.21 25.59 -5.31
N ARG A 501 3.47 25.91 -4.24
CA ARG A 501 2.02 25.66 -4.07
C ARG A 501 1.63 24.21 -4.29
N LYS A 502 2.41 23.31 -3.70
CA LYS A 502 2.18 21.86 -3.81
C LYS A 502 2.11 21.23 -2.43
N TRP A 503 1.23 20.25 -2.30
CA TRP A 503 1.17 19.38 -1.12
C TRP A 503 2.32 18.38 -1.18
N LYS A 504 3.01 18.22 -0.05
CA LYS A 504 4.13 17.30 0.09
C LYS A 504 3.88 16.32 1.22
N LYS A 505 4.08 15.04 0.93
CA LYS A 505 4.11 13.98 1.95
C LYS A 505 5.43 14.02 2.71
N ILE A 506 5.36 14.02 4.03
CA ILE A 506 6.54 14.01 4.90
C ILE A 506 6.90 12.55 5.24
N THR A 507 8.05 12.08 4.76
CA THR A 507 8.49 10.67 4.89
C THR A 507 9.75 10.48 5.74
N ASN A 508 10.20 11.52 6.44
CA ASN A 508 11.37 11.46 7.32
C ASN A 508 11.21 10.37 8.38
N ARG A 509 12.35 9.79 8.77
CA ARG A 509 12.42 8.84 9.86
C ARG A 509 11.97 9.49 11.18
N VAL A 510 11.07 8.82 11.89
CA VAL A 510 10.58 9.17 13.22
C VAL A 510 10.71 7.93 14.10
N GLU A 511 11.48 8.04 15.17
CA GLU A 511 11.61 6.98 16.17
C GLU A 511 10.30 6.85 16.96
N VAL A 512 9.73 5.65 16.92
CA VAL A 512 8.54 5.25 17.69
C VAL A 512 9.00 4.45 18.90
N PRO A 513 9.16 5.04 20.10
CA PRO A 513 9.68 4.34 21.26
C PRO A 513 8.66 3.32 21.79
N ASP A 514 9.17 2.27 22.42
CA ASP A 514 8.31 1.20 22.91
C ASP A 514 7.53 1.60 24.17
N ASP A 515 8.18 2.44 24.98
CA ASP A 515 7.65 3.02 26.21
C ASP A 515 7.59 4.55 26.02
N LEU A 516 6.51 5.18 26.47
CA LEU A 516 6.25 6.61 26.31
C LEU A 516 5.74 7.22 27.61
N GLU A 517 6.31 8.34 28.02
CA GLU A 517 5.82 9.13 29.15
C GLU A 517 5.05 10.35 28.64
N VAL A 518 3.81 10.52 29.11
CA VAL A 518 2.94 11.64 28.78
C VAL A 518 2.30 12.17 30.06
N SER A 519 2.59 13.43 30.40
CA SER A 519 2.04 14.10 31.59
C SER A 519 2.14 13.28 32.89
N GLY A 520 3.28 12.61 33.09
CA GLY A 520 3.56 11.77 34.27
C GLY A 520 2.90 10.39 34.26
N ARG A 521 2.27 9.98 33.15
CA ARG A 521 1.73 8.64 32.94
C ARG A 521 2.58 7.86 31.95
N GLN A 522 2.78 6.58 32.26
CA GLN A 522 3.58 5.67 31.46
C GLN A 522 2.68 4.84 30.53
N TYR A 523 3.14 4.68 29.30
CA TYR A 523 2.44 3.98 28.25
C TYR A 523 3.35 3.02 27.49
N THR A 524 2.80 1.88 27.06
CA THR A 524 3.46 0.94 26.15
C THR A 524 2.85 1.08 24.77
N LEU A 525 3.65 1.12 23.71
CA LEU A 525 3.16 1.09 22.34
C LEU A 525 2.24 -0.14 22.18
N PHE A 526 1.09 0.04 21.56
CA PHE A 526 0.06 -1.00 21.42
C PHE A 526 -0.23 -1.29 19.95
N GLY A 527 -0.24 -0.24 19.13
CA GLY A 527 -0.48 -0.34 17.71
C GLY A 527 -0.02 0.91 16.98
N PHE A 528 -0.05 0.87 15.66
CA PHE A 528 0.12 2.05 14.82
C PHE A 528 -0.61 1.86 13.49
N VAL A 529 -0.94 2.98 12.86
CA VAL A 529 -1.56 3.06 11.55
C VAL A 529 -0.55 3.69 10.60
N THR A 530 -0.35 3.09 9.43
CA THR A 530 0.48 3.66 8.36
C THR A 530 -0.38 4.25 7.27
N HIS A 531 0.18 5.23 6.55
CA HIS A 531 -0.40 5.76 5.32
C HIS A 531 0.47 5.37 4.12
N CYS A 532 -0.12 4.77 3.10
CA CYS A 532 0.58 4.13 1.98
C CYS A 532 0.54 4.97 0.70
N GLY A 533 1.65 5.08 -0.03
CA GLY A 533 1.67 5.78 -1.33
C GLY A 533 1.47 7.30 -1.22
N HIS A 534 0.99 7.93 -2.29
CA HIS A 534 0.69 9.37 -2.35
C HIS A 534 -0.37 9.78 -1.31
N LEU A 535 -0.32 11.03 -0.82
CA LEU A 535 -1.28 11.68 0.09
C LEU A 535 -2.75 11.36 -0.17
N GLN A 536 -3.20 11.28 -1.43
CA GLN A 536 -4.61 11.02 -1.75
C GLN A 536 -4.96 9.54 -1.94
N SER A 537 -4.02 8.61 -1.71
CA SER A 537 -4.26 7.18 -1.92
C SER A 537 -5.43 6.64 -1.08
N CYS A 538 -5.69 7.27 0.08
CA CYS A 538 -6.61 6.81 1.10
C CYS A 538 -6.34 5.36 1.55
N ARG A 539 -5.11 4.85 1.37
CA ARG A 539 -4.69 3.50 1.76
C ARG A 539 -3.98 3.54 3.09
N TYR A 540 -4.57 2.86 4.07
CA TYR A 540 -4.05 2.79 5.43
C TYR A 540 -3.92 1.34 5.88
N ASN A 541 -2.82 0.96 6.52
CA ASN A 541 -2.68 -0.34 7.15
C ASN A 541 -2.66 -0.17 8.68
N ALA A 542 -3.10 -1.20 9.41
CA ALA A 542 -3.06 -1.22 10.87
C ALA A 542 -2.13 -2.33 11.38
N TYR A 543 -1.30 -1.98 12.34
CA TYR A 543 -0.35 -2.86 13.01
C TYR A 543 -0.68 -2.87 14.48
N VAL A 544 -0.88 -4.04 15.07
CA VAL A 544 -1.30 -4.19 16.46
C VAL A 544 -0.52 -5.30 17.15
N ARG A 545 -0.22 -5.12 18.43
CA ARG A 545 0.35 -6.16 19.30
C ARG A 545 -0.56 -6.40 20.50
N PRO A 546 -1.63 -7.20 20.34
CA PRO A 546 -2.69 -7.35 21.36
C PRO A 546 -2.19 -7.94 22.69
N HIS A 547 -1.07 -8.65 22.68
CA HIS A 547 -0.48 -9.28 23.86
C HIS A 547 0.67 -8.46 24.48
N GLY A 548 0.94 -7.27 23.97
CA GLY A 548 2.01 -6.40 24.46
C GLY A 548 3.40 -6.80 23.95
N LYS A 549 4.43 -6.26 24.63
CA LYS A 549 5.84 -6.29 24.21
C LYS A 549 6.37 -7.71 24.02
N GLY A 550 7.03 -7.95 22.88
CA GLY A 550 7.70 -9.22 22.57
C GLY A 550 6.77 -10.41 22.32
N GLN A 551 5.46 -10.19 22.12
CA GLN A 551 4.49 -11.26 21.83
C GLN A 551 4.10 -11.34 20.33
N GLY A 552 4.81 -10.59 19.48
CA GLY A 552 4.58 -10.50 18.04
C GLY A 552 3.52 -9.49 17.65
N TRP A 553 3.63 -9.03 16.41
CA TRP A 553 2.75 -8.05 15.78
C TRP A 553 1.82 -8.70 14.77
N TYR A 554 0.68 -8.09 14.54
CA TYR A 554 -0.25 -8.45 13.48
C TYR A 554 -0.48 -7.23 12.59
N ALA A 555 -0.18 -7.40 11.31
CA ALA A 555 -0.43 -6.39 10.29
C ALA A 555 -1.68 -6.74 9.50
N TYR A 556 -2.57 -5.76 9.36
CA TYR A 556 -3.76 -5.81 8.51
C TYR A 556 -3.50 -4.97 7.26
N HIS A 557 -3.49 -5.64 6.11
CA HIS A 557 -3.28 -5.02 4.80
C HIS A 557 -4.25 -5.62 3.75
N ASP A 558 -4.28 -5.07 2.55
CA ASP A 558 -5.26 -5.36 1.49
C ASP A 558 -5.53 -6.87 1.29
N GLY A 559 -6.61 -7.39 1.88
CA GLY A 559 -6.96 -8.80 1.72
C GLY A 559 -6.17 -9.77 2.59
N ARG A 560 -5.26 -9.31 3.47
CA ARG A 560 -4.30 -10.17 4.18
C ARG A 560 -4.04 -9.72 5.61
N VAL A 561 -3.75 -10.71 6.46
CA VAL A 561 -3.22 -10.51 7.80
C VAL A 561 -1.93 -11.30 7.91
N THR A 562 -0.89 -10.69 8.46
CA THR A 562 0.41 -11.34 8.66
C THR A 562 0.89 -11.14 10.09
N ARG A 563 1.46 -12.18 10.67
CA ARG A 563 2.22 -12.04 11.92
C ARG A 563 3.62 -11.54 11.59
N LEU A 564 4.14 -10.61 12.38
CA LEU A 564 5.44 -9.98 12.19
C LEU A 564 6.24 -10.00 13.51
N THR A 565 7.56 -9.98 13.38
CA THR A 565 8.47 -9.65 14.49
C THR A 565 8.39 -8.15 14.82
N GLU A 566 8.95 -7.75 15.97
CA GLU A 566 9.11 -6.36 16.38
C GLU A 566 9.89 -5.56 15.34
N LYS A 567 10.99 -6.13 14.82
CA LYS A 567 11.84 -5.50 13.81
C LYS A 567 11.06 -5.28 12.51
N GLN A 568 10.40 -6.32 12.00
CA GLN A 568 9.62 -6.27 10.77
C GLN A 568 8.48 -5.24 10.85
N ALA A 569 7.83 -5.12 12.02
CA ALA A 569 6.75 -4.17 12.22
C ALA A 569 7.26 -2.72 12.34
N ARG A 570 8.24 -2.42 13.20
CA ARG A 570 8.58 -1.02 13.51
C ARG A 570 9.61 -0.39 12.59
N GLU A 571 10.69 -1.11 12.28
CA GLU A 571 11.80 -0.50 11.53
C GLU A 571 11.39 -0.15 10.10
N LYS A 572 10.61 -1.03 9.45
CA LYS A 572 10.14 -0.85 8.08
C LYS A 572 9.29 0.42 7.88
N HIS A 573 8.55 0.83 8.91
CA HIS A 573 7.56 1.92 8.81
C HIS A 573 7.99 3.21 9.51
N SER A 574 9.19 3.23 10.08
CA SER A 574 9.73 4.41 10.78
C SER A 574 9.95 5.60 9.85
N GLY A 575 10.05 5.39 8.53
CA GLY A 575 10.39 6.40 7.53
C GLY A 575 11.86 6.33 7.10
N ILE A 576 12.24 7.16 6.15
CA ILE A 576 13.55 7.10 5.48
C ILE A 576 14.53 8.01 6.24
N GLU A 577 15.75 7.53 6.52
CA GLU A 577 16.86 8.40 6.96
C GLU A 577 17.09 9.45 5.87
N ALA A 578 17.32 10.71 6.26
CA ALA A 578 17.31 11.89 5.38
C ALA A 578 17.71 11.57 3.93
N PRO A 579 16.92 11.99 2.93
CA PRO A 579 16.97 11.42 1.58
C PRO A 579 18.41 11.40 1.10
N SER A 580 18.90 10.23 0.66
CA SER A 580 20.11 10.18 -0.15
C SER A 580 19.96 11.23 -1.25
N ASP A 581 20.99 12.00 -1.55
CA ASP A 581 21.04 13.13 -2.50
C ASP A 581 20.54 12.82 -3.94
N GLN A 582 19.94 11.66 -4.18
CA GLN A 582 18.98 11.45 -5.25
C GLN A 582 17.67 12.13 -4.89
N GLU A 583 17.67 13.47 -4.90
CA GLU A 583 16.43 14.23 -5.09
C GLU A 583 15.72 13.64 -6.30
N ARG A 584 14.48 13.17 -6.08
CA ARG A 584 13.50 13.00 -7.15
C ARG A 584 13.49 14.32 -7.94
N ALA A 585 13.47 14.26 -9.27
CA ALA A 585 13.62 15.49 -10.06
C ALA A 585 12.55 16.52 -9.63
N PRO A 586 12.89 17.82 -9.54
CA PRO A 586 11.99 18.85 -9.03
C PRO A 586 10.67 18.99 -9.84
N ASP A 587 10.60 18.41 -11.05
CA ASP A 587 9.38 18.38 -11.87
C ASP A 587 8.30 17.40 -11.36
N ASP A 588 8.66 16.45 -10.49
CA ASP A 588 7.76 15.39 -10.00
C ASP A 588 6.92 15.83 -8.80
N GLY A 589 7.09 17.07 -8.30
CA GLY A 589 6.55 17.54 -7.02
C GLY A 589 5.02 17.60 -6.92
N TYR A 590 4.29 17.16 -7.96
CA TYR A 590 2.87 16.86 -7.88
C TYR A 590 2.74 15.35 -7.77
N ASP A 591 2.48 14.90 -6.55
CA ASP A 591 2.23 13.51 -6.24
C ASP A 591 0.81 13.23 -6.80
N SER A 592 0.72 12.89 -8.10
CA SER A 592 -0.53 12.92 -8.86
C SER A 592 -1.45 11.78 -8.44
N PRO A 593 -2.78 12.01 -8.26
CA PRO A 593 -3.74 10.91 -8.10
C PRO A 593 -3.86 10.03 -9.34
N TYR A 594 -3.32 10.44 -10.50
CA TYR A 594 -3.38 9.73 -11.77
C TYR A 594 -2.11 8.91 -12.10
N ASP A 595 -1.08 8.98 -11.26
CA ASP A 595 0.13 8.16 -11.42
C ASP A 595 -0.04 6.84 -10.65
N GLU A 596 -0.74 5.88 -11.28
CA GLU A 596 -1.12 4.59 -10.69
C GLU A 596 0.06 3.66 -10.35
N PHE A 597 1.30 4.04 -10.66
CA PHE A 597 2.49 3.19 -10.50
C PHE A 597 3.63 3.87 -9.75
N HIS A 598 3.60 3.84 -8.41
CA HIS A 598 4.76 4.23 -7.61
C HIS A 598 5.09 3.28 -6.43
N SER A 599 6.39 3.27 -6.11
CA SER A 599 7.19 2.32 -5.32
C SER A 599 6.67 2.01 -3.90
N PRO A 600 6.94 0.81 -3.35
CA PRO A 600 6.76 0.46 -1.93
C PRO A 600 7.41 1.41 -0.90
N ASP A 601 8.25 2.37 -1.31
CA ASP A 601 8.92 3.36 -0.44
C ASP A 601 7.99 4.42 0.16
N GLY A 602 6.68 4.38 -0.14
CA GLY A 602 5.70 5.37 0.29
C GLY A 602 4.94 5.05 1.58
N GLU A 603 5.14 3.92 2.26
CA GLU A 603 4.43 3.59 3.52
C GLU A 603 5.16 4.12 4.74
N VAL A 604 4.50 5.01 5.51
CA VAL A 604 5.07 5.60 6.73
C VAL A 604 4.06 5.59 7.87
N THR A 605 4.55 5.45 9.11
CA THR A 605 3.71 5.57 10.31
C THR A 605 3.05 6.94 10.37
N TYR A 606 1.72 6.93 10.43
CA TYR A 606 0.85 8.11 10.43
C TYR A 606 0.25 8.38 11.81
N ALA A 607 -0.20 7.34 12.50
CA ALA A 607 -0.71 7.46 13.87
C ALA A 607 -0.18 6.33 14.72
N VAL A 608 0.05 6.58 16.00
CA VAL A 608 0.49 5.57 16.98
C VAL A 608 -0.51 5.47 18.11
N LEU A 609 -0.67 4.28 18.64
CA LEU A 609 -1.57 3.98 19.75
C LEU A 609 -0.78 3.36 20.89
N TYR A 610 -0.93 3.93 22.07
CA TYR A 610 -0.19 3.60 23.28
C TYR A 610 -1.16 3.19 24.38
N ALA A 611 -1.01 2.00 24.97
CA ALA A 611 -1.82 1.53 26.09
C ALA A 611 -1.17 1.92 27.41
N ARG A 612 -1.95 2.45 28.36
CA ARG A 612 -1.44 2.91 29.66
C ARG A 612 -0.94 1.72 30.51
N HIS A 613 0.13 1.89 31.29
CA HIS A 613 0.71 0.77 32.07
C HIS A 613 -0.16 0.26 33.21
N ASP A 614 -1.09 1.07 33.69
CA ASP A 614 -1.98 0.77 34.83
C ASP A 614 -3.24 -0.01 34.43
N ILE A 615 -3.43 -0.32 33.14
CA ILE A 615 -4.55 -1.12 32.65
C ILE A 615 -4.12 -2.55 32.31
N SER A 616 -5.02 -3.49 32.56
CA SER A 616 -4.81 -4.89 32.19
C SER A 616 -5.29 -5.14 30.76
N LEU A 617 -4.39 -5.59 29.89
CA LEU A 617 -4.72 -6.06 28.54
C LEU A 617 -5.14 -7.55 28.52
N GLN A 618 -5.22 -8.22 29.68
CA GLN A 618 -5.55 -9.65 29.76
C GLN A 618 -6.94 -9.95 29.18
N PRO A 619 -7.12 -11.09 28.50
CA PRO A 619 -8.43 -11.52 28.01
C PRO A 619 -9.31 -11.90 29.20
N ALA A 620 -10.48 -11.28 29.31
CA ALA A 620 -11.56 -11.86 30.12
C ALA A 620 -12.03 -13.15 29.43
N ASP A 621 -12.33 -14.22 30.18
CA ASP A 621 -13.00 -15.41 29.67
C ASP A 621 -14.36 -15.01 29.06
N VAL A 622 -14.63 -15.39 27.81
CA VAL A 622 -15.83 -14.93 27.09
C VAL A 622 -16.65 -16.11 26.56
N GLN A 623 -17.85 -16.29 27.13
CA GLN A 623 -18.92 -17.06 26.50
C GLN A 623 -19.73 -16.16 25.57
N ILE A 624 -19.87 -16.52 24.29
CA ILE A 624 -20.50 -15.65 23.27
C ILE A 624 -21.97 -15.37 23.60
N GLU A 625 -22.66 -16.38 24.15
CA GLU A 625 -24.09 -16.40 24.45
C GLU A 625 -24.45 -15.37 25.54
N SER A 626 -23.49 -15.02 26.39
CA SER A 626 -23.72 -14.11 27.52
C SER A 626 -23.78 -12.63 27.11
N TRP A 627 -23.21 -12.26 25.96
CA TRP A 627 -23.10 -10.85 25.54
C TRP A 627 -23.68 -10.57 24.14
N LEU A 628 -23.88 -11.58 23.30
CA LEU A 628 -24.44 -11.38 21.96
C LEU A 628 -25.90 -10.94 22.07
N PRO A 629 -26.31 -9.81 21.48
CA PRO A 629 -27.70 -9.40 21.46
C PRO A 629 -28.59 -10.41 20.73
N GLU A 630 -29.85 -10.53 21.16
CA GLU A 630 -30.84 -11.45 20.59
C GLU A 630 -30.95 -11.30 19.05
N GLU A 631 -30.86 -10.06 18.55
CA GLU A 631 -30.93 -9.77 17.11
C GLU A 631 -29.76 -10.36 16.31
N LEU A 632 -28.59 -10.53 16.94
CA LEU A 632 -27.41 -11.15 16.34
C LEU A 632 -27.34 -12.66 16.62
N GLN A 633 -28.06 -13.16 17.62
CA GLN A 633 -28.18 -14.60 17.91
C GLN A 633 -28.94 -15.33 16.80
N ASP A 634 -30.00 -14.72 16.25
CA ASP A 634 -30.75 -15.29 15.13
C ASP A 634 -29.89 -15.35 13.84
N ALA A 635 -29.11 -14.30 13.57
CA ALA A 635 -28.16 -14.28 12.45
C ALA A 635 -27.07 -15.36 12.60
N TYR A 636 -26.62 -15.64 13.83
CA TYR A 636 -25.70 -16.73 14.14
C TYR A 636 -26.34 -18.12 13.89
N ALA A 637 -27.59 -18.30 14.31
CA ALA A 637 -28.33 -19.56 14.18
C ALA A 637 -28.69 -19.91 12.74
N LEU A 638 -28.91 -18.90 11.88
CA LEU A 638 -29.32 -19.07 10.48
C LEU A 638 -28.17 -19.30 9.49
N ASP A 639 -26.92 -19.40 9.98
CA ASP A 639 -25.70 -19.49 9.15
C ASP A 639 -25.61 -18.40 8.07
N LEU A 640 -26.22 -17.24 8.33
CA LEU A 640 -26.18 -16.11 7.43
C LEU A 640 -24.74 -15.58 7.40
N ALA A 641 -24.09 -15.73 6.25
CA ALA A 641 -22.71 -15.25 6.00
C ALA A 641 -22.55 -13.76 6.28
N ASP A 642 -23.66 -13.02 6.19
CA ASP A 642 -23.81 -11.64 6.58
C ASP A 642 -25.21 -11.43 7.15
N PRO A 643 -25.37 -10.83 8.35
CA PRO A 643 -26.69 -10.32 8.73
C PRO A 643 -27.15 -9.35 7.62
N PRO A 644 -28.44 -9.34 7.24
CA PRO A 644 -28.98 -8.24 6.44
C PRO A 644 -28.62 -6.96 7.21
N ASN A 645 -27.98 -6.01 6.53
CA ASN A 645 -27.41 -4.79 7.11
C ASN A 645 -26.05 -4.96 7.81
N SER A 646 -25.23 -5.91 7.33
CA SER A 646 -23.83 -6.00 7.75
C SER A 646 -23.16 -4.61 7.65
N ALA A 647 -22.33 -4.29 8.67
CA ALA A 647 -21.72 -2.99 9.02
C ALA A 647 -21.16 -2.08 7.89
N ILE A 648 -21.16 -2.54 6.64
CA ILE A 648 -20.64 -1.85 5.46
C ILE A 648 -21.78 -1.41 4.52
N HIS A 649 -22.91 -2.10 4.51
CA HIS A 649 -24.09 -1.71 3.72
C HIS A 649 -24.96 -0.65 4.40
N GLU A 650 -24.75 -0.42 5.69
CA GLU A 650 -25.45 0.59 6.48
C GLU A 650 -24.49 1.35 7.42
N TRP A 651 -23.44 1.99 6.88
CA TRP A 651 -23.25 3.33 7.43
C TRP A 651 -24.49 4.10 7.00
N PRO A 652 -25.29 4.69 7.91
CA PRO A 652 -26.41 5.51 7.51
C PRO A 652 -25.85 6.67 6.69
N ASP A 653 -25.94 6.49 5.38
CA ASP A 653 -26.09 7.54 4.40
C ASP A 653 -24.83 8.34 4.04
N HIS A 654 -24.83 8.72 2.77
CA HIS A 654 -24.20 9.90 2.19
C HIS A 654 -24.71 11.21 2.85
N ARG A 655 -25.40 11.12 3.99
CA ARG A 655 -25.71 12.18 4.95
C ARG A 655 -24.90 11.92 6.22
N ILE A 656 -23.59 12.11 6.11
CA ILE A 656 -22.75 12.37 7.28
C ILE A 656 -23.39 13.59 7.95
N PRO A 657 -23.97 13.50 9.17
CA PRO A 657 -24.06 14.69 9.98
C PRO A 657 -22.60 14.98 10.31
N GLY A 658 -22.03 15.98 9.64
CA GLY A 658 -20.86 16.62 10.19
C GLY A 658 -21.16 17.19 11.58
N PRO A 659 -20.18 17.84 12.20
CA PRO A 659 -20.13 18.11 13.62
C PRO A 659 -21.51 18.53 14.18
N PRO A 660 -22.04 17.86 15.22
CA PRO A 660 -23.29 18.26 15.82
C PRO A 660 -23.20 19.71 16.28
N VAL A 661 -24.14 20.49 15.75
CA VAL A 661 -24.53 21.82 16.20
C VAL A 661 -25.16 21.67 17.58
N ALA A 662 -24.35 21.75 18.64
CA ALA A 662 -24.72 22.17 19.98
C ALA A 662 -23.63 21.78 21.00
N ASP A 663 -22.53 22.55 21.06
CA ASP A 663 -21.93 22.93 22.35
C ASP A 663 -21.03 24.17 22.14
N PRO A 664 -21.42 25.35 22.64
CA PRO A 664 -20.86 26.65 22.27
C PRO A 664 -19.54 26.94 23.00
N HIS A 665 -18.44 26.26 22.62
CA HIS A 665 -17.05 26.69 22.92
C HIS A 665 -16.13 25.96 21.90
N ILE A 666 -15.84 26.46 20.69
CA ILE A 666 -15.09 27.66 20.31
C ILE A 666 -13.99 28.00 21.32
N VAL A 667 -12.74 27.64 21.01
CA VAL A 667 -11.56 28.37 21.50
C VAL A 667 -10.49 28.37 20.41
N ALA A 668 -10.53 29.33 19.51
CA ALA A 668 -9.40 30.23 19.49
C ALA A 668 -9.70 31.26 20.60
N GLU A 669 -8.70 31.70 21.35
CA GLU A 669 -8.79 33.05 21.90
C GLU A 669 -9.25 33.93 20.73
N GLU A 670 -10.40 34.60 20.83
CA GLU A 670 -11.08 35.25 19.70
C GLU A 670 -10.18 36.22 18.87
N GLY A 671 -8.96 36.50 19.34
CA GLY A 671 -7.91 37.22 18.63
C GLY A 671 -6.95 36.42 17.73
N GLU A 672 -6.63 35.14 17.96
CA GLU A 672 -5.50 34.47 17.27
C GLU A 672 -5.82 34.01 15.84
N ALA A 673 -6.97 33.36 15.61
CA ALA A 673 -7.40 32.92 14.27
C ALA A 673 -7.71 34.11 13.36
N GLY A 674 -8.38 35.13 13.91
CA GLY A 674 -8.61 36.40 13.21
C GLY A 674 -7.30 37.11 12.85
N ALA A 675 -6.31 37.12 13.75
CA ALA A 675 -4.99 37.69 13.47
C ALA A 675 -4.21 36.90 12.40
N ARG A 676 -4.30 35.57 12.39
CA ARG A 676 -3.68 34.73 11.34
C ARG A 676 -4.31 34.96 9.98
N LEU A 677 -5.65 34.97 9.90
CA LEU A 677 -6.37 35.28 8.67
C LEU A 677 -6.01 36.68 8.17
N ALA A 678 -5.93 37.68 9.06
CA ALA A 678 -5.52 39.04 8.71
C ALA A 678 -4.07 39.11 8.19
N ALA A 679 -3.11 38.48 8.87
CA ALA A 679 -1.72 38.43 8.43
C ALA A 679 -1.55 37.68 7.10
N LEU A 680 -2.38 36.66 6.87
CA LEU A 680 -2.42 35.91 5.62
C LEU A 680 -2.99 36.74 4.48
N THR A 681 -4.10 37.45 4.72
CA THR A 681 -4.66 38.44 3.78
C THR A 681 -3.61 39.48 3.42
N GLU A 682 -2.88 40.03 4.39
CA GLU A 682 -1.80 40.99 4.15
C GLU A 682 -0.69 40.41 3.26
N ARG A 683 -0.22 39.19 3.52
CA ARG A 683 0.78 38.51 2.70
C ARG A 683 0.32 38.29 1.26
N ILE A 684 -0.93 37.84 1.10
CA ILE A 684 -1.53 37.61 -0.21
C ILE A 684 -1.76 38.93 -0.95
N ASN A 685 -2.04 40.02 -0.23
CA ASN A 685 -2.11 41.38 -0.79
C ASN A 685 -0.74 41.89 -1.21
N ALA A 686 0.31 41.73 -0.38
CA ALA A 686 1.68 42.07 -0.75
C ALA A 686 2.18 41.31 -1.98
N THR A 687 1.76 40.05 -2.15
CA THR A 687 2.08 39.25 -3.34
C THR A 687 1.42 39.80 -4.60
N ILE A 688 0.18 40.31 -4.49
CA ILE A 688 -0.47 41.05 -5.57
C ILE A 688 0.29 42.33 -5.85
N GLU A 689 0.60 43.14 -4.83
CA GLU A 689 1.28 44.42 -5.02
C GLU A 689 2.62 44.22 -5.74
N ALA A 690 3.36 43.16 -5.42
CA ALA A 690 4.58 42.78 -6.13
C ALA A 690 4.33 42.25 -7.57
N ALA A 691 3.14 41.72 -7.86
CA ALA A 691 2.74 41.21 -9.18
C ALA A 691 2.16 42.30 -10.11
N THR A 692 1.65 43.39 -9.54
CA THR A 692 1.00 44.48 -10.29
C THR A 692 1.90 45.70 -10.39
N PRO A 693 2.25 46.19 -11.59
CA PRO A 693 2.79 47.54 -11.73
C PRO A 693 1.76 48.57 -11.25
N GLU A 694 2.22 49.64 -10.58
CA GLU A 694 1.36 50.72 -10.08
C GLU A 694 0.42 51.23 -11.19
N PRO A 695 -0.89 51.33 -10.93
CA PRO A 695 -1.80 51.89 -11.92
C PRO A 695 -1.50 53.39 -12.08
N PRO A 696 -1.43 53.92 -13.32
CA PRO A 696 -1.45 55.36 -13.50
C PRO A 696 -2.78 55.91 -12.98
N THR A 697 -2.70 56.81 -12.01
CA THR A 697 -3.80 57.70 -11.58
C THR A 697 -4.28 58.49 -12.79
N ILE A 698 -5.49 58.17 -13.28
CA ILE A 698 -6.18 59.00 -14.25
C ILE A 698 -6.86 60.12 -13.45
N VAL A 699 -6.19 61.27 -13.41
CA VAL A 699 -6.76 62.55 -12.98
C VAL A 699 -7.28 63.26 -14.22
N ASP A 700 -8.54 63.66 -14.21
CA ASP A 700 -9.04 64.67 -15.13
C ASP A 700 -8.63 66.08 -14.66
N GLY A 701 -8.77 67.06 -15.57
CA GLY A 701 -8.14 68.39 -15.50
C GLY A 701 -8.51 69.29 -14.31
N ASP A 702 -9.35 68.83 -13.38
CA ASP A 702 -9.77 69.58 -12.19
C ASP A 702 -9.46 68.86 -10.85
N GLY A 703 -8.79 67.70 -10.85
CA GLY A 703 -8.18 67.13 -9.64
C GLY A 703 -9.11 66.45 -8.63
N ASP A 704 -10.34 66.10 -9.02
CA ASP A 704 -11.27 65.33 -8.19
C ASP A 704 -11.29 63.84 -8.60
N ILE A 705 -11.40 62.94 -7.61
CA ILE A 705 -11.60 61.51 -7.85
C ILE A 705 -13.05 61.28 -8.28
N VAL A 706 -13.31 60.96 -9.55
CA VAL A 706 -14.65 60.58 -10.01
C VAL A 706 -14.96 59.13 -9.60
N MET A 707 -15.45 58.95 -8.37
CA MET A 707 -16.24 57.79 -8.00
C MET A 707 -17.66 57.98 -8.57
N ARG A 708 -18.03 57.21 -9.59
CA ARG A 708 -19.45 57.15 -10.00
C ARG A 708 -20.22 56.35 -8.96
N ASN A 709 -21.19 57.02 -8.35
CA ASN A 709 -22.16 56.45 -7.42
C ASN A 709 -22.84 55.20 -8.00
N THR A 710 -22.89 54.21 -7.13
CA THR A 710 -23.68 52.99 -7.14
C THR A 710 -25.16 53.31 -6.96
N GLU A 711 -25.95 53.18 -8.01
CA GLU A 711 -27.38 52.88 -7.91
C GLU A 711 -27.71 51.81 -8.96
N ALA A 712 -27.53 50.56 -8.54
CA ALA A 712 -28.30 49.43 -9.03
C ALA A 712 -28.72 48.67 -7.79
N GLU A 713 -29.91 48.99 -7.29
CA GLU A 713 -30.67 48.16 -6.37
C GLU A 713 -30.82 46.78 -7.03
N SER A 714 -30.04 45.80 -6.57
CA SER A 714 -30.46 44.42 -6.67
C SER A 714 -31.17 44.10 -5.35
N ASP A 715 -32.50 44.23 -5.37
CA ASP A 715 -33.38 43.60 -4.38
C ASP A 715 -33.14 42.09 -4.45
N TYR A 716 -32.22 41.59 -3.64
CA TYR A 716 -32.15 40.19 -3.27
C TYR A 716 -32.66 40.11 -1.84
N GLU A 717 -33.91 39.66 -1.69
CA GLU A 717 -34.42 39.18 -0.42
C GLU A 717 -33.49 38.06 0.07
N VAL A 718 -32.71 38.37 1.10
CA VAL A 718 -31.96 37.43 1.91
C VAL A 718 -32.98 36.55 2.62
N PRO A 719 -32.99 35.22 2.44
CA PRO A 719 -33.75 34.36 3.34
C PRO A 719 -33.19 34.55 4.75
N GLU A 720 -34.07 34.98 5.66
CA GLU A 720 -33.79 35.13 7.09
C GLU A 720 -33.27 33.80 7.66
N ASP A 721 -32.18 33.93 8.42
CA ASP A 721 -31.67 33.02 9.44
C ASP A 721 -31.07 31.67 8.98
N ILE A 722 -29.82 31.74 8.50
CA ILE A 722 -28.89 30.61 8.62
C ILE A 722 -27.87 30.97 9.72
N GLU A 723 -28.01 30.33 10.86
CA GLU A 723 -27.20 30.57 12.07
C GLU A 723 -25.77 30.06 11.85
N ILE A 724 -24.76 30.94 11.91
CA ILE A 724 -23.35 30.53 11.94
C ILE A 724 -23.13 29.72 13.21
N THR A 725 -22.72 28.47 13.06
CA THR A 725 -22.64 27.50 14.17
C THR A 725 -21.28 27.47 14.86
N GLY A 726 -20.23 28.03 14.25
CA GLY A 726 -18.90 28.14 14.85
C GLY A 726 -17.79 28.57 13.89
N LYS A 727 -16.55 28.63 14.40
CA LYS A 727 -15.30 28.80 13.64
C LYS A 727 -14.40 27.59 13.88
N GLY A 728 -13.58 27.22 12.91
CA GLY A 728 -12.55 26.20 13.11
C GLY A 728 -11.74 25.76 11.89
N ILE A 729 -10.86 24.78 12.10
CA ILE A 729 -9.85 24.27 11.16
C ILE A 729 -10.13 22.81 10.78
N ARG A 730 -9.97 22.49 9.50
CA ARG A 730 -9.94 21.13 8.95
C ARG A 730 -8.60 20.90 8.26
N ASP A 731 -7.76 20.04 8.83
CA ASP A 731 -6.43 19.71 8.29
C ASP A 731 -6.19 18.19 8.40
N TRP A 732 -6.87 17.40 7.60
CA TRP A 732 -6.73 15.94 7.61
C TRP A 732 -5.74 15.47 6.55
N LEU A 733 -5.05 14.34 6.80
CA LEU A 733 -4.07 13.80 5.85
C LEU A 733 -4.72 13.50 4.49
N GLY A 734 -4.16 14.06 3.42
CA GLY A 734 -4.66 13.85 2.07
C GLY A 734 -5.97 14.57 1.76
N ARG A 735 -6.33 15.60 2.55
CA ARG A 735 -7.55 16.40 2.36
C ARG A 735 -7.23 17.88 2.15
N PRO A 736 -8.16 18.65 1.54
CA PRO A 736 -8.04 20.10 1.53
C PRO A 736 -7.99 20.67 2.94
N PHE A 737 -7.09 21.61 3.14
CA PHE A 737 -7.02 22.42 4.36
C PHE A 737 -8.09 23.50 4.34
N TYR A 738 -8.75 23.74 5.46
CA TYR A 738 -9.67 24.86 5.64
C TYR A 738 -9.53 25.48 7.02
N GLU A 739 -9.62 26.80 7.13
CA GLU A 739 -9.72 27.56 8.38
C GLU A 739 -10.76 28.66 8.19
N GLY A 740 -11.84 28.66 8.96
CA GLY A 740 -12.89 29.65 8.77
C GLY A 740 -14.17 29.39 9.55
N GLU A 741 -15.23 30.06 9.13
CA GLU A 741 -16.58 29.94 9.68
C GLU A 741 -17.32 28.70 9.14
N TRP A 742 -18.19 28.14 9.97
CA TRP A 742 -18.91 26.90 9.67
C TRP A 742 -20.40 27.05 9.93
N ASN A 743 -21.19 26.53 9.00
CA ASN A 743 -22.61 26.28 9.19
C ASN A 743 -22.86 24.78 9.14
N LYS A 744 -23.15 24.17 10.30
CA LYS A 744 -23.23 22.72 10.50
C LYS A 744 -21.93 22.04 10.08
N VAL A 745 -21.85 21.61 8.83
CA VAL A 745 -20.80 20.75 8.26
C VAL A 745 -20.14 21.39 7.06
N TYR A 746 -20.66 22.55 6.67
CA TYR A 746 -20.31 23.25 5.45
C TYR A 746 -19.51 24.51 5.79
N TYR A 747 -18.51 24.81 4.97
CA TYR A 747 -17.83 26.10 4.98
C TYR A 747 -18.87 27.20 4.74
N HIS A 748 -18.83 28.23 5.56
CA HIS A 748 -19.78 29.33 5.48
C HIS A 748 -19.11 30.60 5.98
N GLY A 749 -19.60 31.79 5.61
CA GLY A 749 -18.99 33.04 6.06
C GLY A 749 -17.54 33.18 5.61
N THR A 750 -16.68 33.82 6.40
CA THR A 750 -15.29 34.07 6.00
C THR A 750 -14.37 32.87 6.28
N GLY A 751 -13.49 32.54 5.34
CA GLY A 751 -12.52 31.47 5.53
C GLY A 751 -11.35 31.46 4.54
N HIS A 752 -10.43 30.52 4.78
CA HIS A 752 -9.23 30.23 4.00
C HIS A 752 -9.24 28.74 3.64
N LEU A 753 -9.16 28.42 2.35
CA LEU A 753 -9.14 27.08 1.79
C LEU A 753 -7.84 26.89 1.00
N ILE A 754 -7.13 25.80 1.27
CA ILE A 754 -6.07 25.31 0.38
C ILE A 754 -6.53 23.98 -0.19
N ASN A 755 -6.85 23.98 -1.47
CA ASN A 755 -7.36 22.81 -2.16
C ASN A 755 -6.24 21.80 -2.47
N LEU A 756 -6.60 20.57 -2.79
CA LEU A 756 -5.65 19.48 -3.03
C LEU A 756 -4.78 19.69 -4.28
N ASN A 757 -5.25 20.49 -5.23
CA ASN A 757 -4.46 20.92 -6.38
C ASN A 757 -3.47 22.06 -6.04
N GLY A 758 -3.51 22.58 -4.80
CA GLY A 758 -2.69 23.69 -4.32
C GLY A 758 -3.36 25.07 -4.41
N ASP A 759 -4.55 25.18 -5.00
CA ASP A 759 -5.25 26.47 -5.12
C ASP A 759 -5.55 27.02 -3.72
N GLU A 760 -5.22 28.29 -3.49
CA GLU A 760 -5.36 28.95 -2.20
C GLU A 760 -6.42 30.05 -2.32
N TYR A 761 -7.56 29.88 -1.64
CA TYR A 761 -8.67 30.83 -1.62
C TYR A 761 -8.85 31.45 -0.23
N ILE A 762 -9.08 32.76 -0.17
CA ILE A 762 -9.51 33.49 1.02
C ILE A 762 -10.70 34.35 0.65
N GLY A 763 -11.82 34.17 1.34
CA GLY A 763 -13.03 34.92 1.04
C GLY A 763 -14.25 34.36 1.74
N GLU A 764 -15.40 34.73 1.21
CA GLU A 764 -16.68 34.28 1.72
C GLU A 764 -17.08 32.91 1.15
N PHE A 765 -17.78 32.13 1.97
CA PHE A 765 -18.29 30.82 1.64
C PHE A 765 -19.78 30.75 1.92
N ARG A 766 -20.48 29.95 1.11
CA ARG A 766 -21.86 29.57 1.36
C ARG A 766 -22.03 28.09 1.05
N ASP A 767 -22.26 27.31 2.10
CA ASP A 767 -22.57 25.89 2.01
C ASP A 767 -21.52 25.06 1.22
N ASN A 768 -20.23 25.24 1.58
CA ASN A 768 -19.02 24.69 0.93
C ASN A 768 -18.58 25.36 -0.38
N GLU A 769 -19.37 26.26 -0.95
CA GLU A 769 -19.04 26.94 -2.21
C GLU A 769 -18.42 28.32 -1.94
N MET A 770 -17.42 28.72 -2.72
CA MET A 770 -16.92 30.09 -2.76
C MET A 770 -18.05 31.02 -3.19
N HIS A 771 -18.29 32.06 -2.40
CA HIS A 771 -19.38 33.01 -2.59
C HIS A 771 -18.93 34.43 -2.18
N GLY A 772 -19.76 35.44 -2.41
CA GLY A 772 -19.49 36.80 -1.90
C GLY A 772 -18.17 37.38 -2.43
N TRP A 773 -17.45 38.17 -1.63
CA TRP A 773 -16.14 38.67 -2.04
C TRP A 773 -15.02 37.69 -1.66
N GLY A 774 -14.07 37.48 -2.56
CA GLY A 774 -12.95 36.58 -2.28
C GLY A 774 -11.81 36.65 -3.26
N LYS A 775 -10.71 36.01 -2.88
CA LYS A 775 -9.44 36.03 -3.57
C LYS A 775 -8.87 34.62 -3.68
N ILE A 776 -8.57 34.19 -4.90
CA ILE A 776 -7.95 32.89 -5.18
C ILE A 776 -6.58 33.09 -5.82
N ILE A 777 -5.66 32.18 -5.51
CA ILE A 777 -4.44 31.98 -6.26
C ILE A 777 -4.44 30.57 -6.83
N LEU A 778 -4.37 30.47 -8.16
CA LEU A 778 -4.34 29.18 -8.87
C LEU A 778 -2.93 28.59 -8.79
N ALA A 779 -2.78 27.37 -8.32
CA ALA A 779 -1.48 26.73 -8.18
C ALA A 779 -0.84 26.36 -9.53
N SER A 780 -1.66 25.99 -10.51
CA SER A 780 -1.20 25.55 -11.83
C SER A 780 -0.54 26.66 -12.65
N THR A 781 -1.10 27.88 -12.60
CA THR A 781 -0.64 29.04 -13.39
C THR A 781 0.01 30.11 -12.53
N GLY A 782 -0.30 30.13 -11.23
CA GLY A 782 0.05 31.22 -10.33
C GLY A 782 -0.86 32.45 -10.45
N ASP A 783 -1.89 32.40 -11.29
CA ASP A 783 -2.81 33.51 -11.54
C ASP A 783 -3.59 33.85 -10.28
N ILE A 784 -3.94 35.13 -10.18
CA ILE A 784 -4.61 35.66 -8.99
C ILE A 784 -5.90 36.32 -9.42
N TYR A 785 -7.03 35.88 -8.87
CA TYR A 785 -8.31 36.56 -9.02
C TYR A 785 -8.77 37.13 -7.68
N GLU A 786 -9.23 38.36 -7.69
CA GLU A 786 -9.82 39.07 -6.56
C GLU A 786 -11.13 39.71 -7.02
N GLY A 787 -12.26 39.24 -6.50
CA GLY A 787 -13.55 39.56 -7.09
C GLY A 787 -14.75 38.97 -6.37
N THR A 788 -15.94 39.19 -6.92
CA THR A 788 -17.16 38.53 -6.45
C THR A 788 -17.20 37.08 -6.93
N TRP A 789 -17.73 36.19 -6.10
CA TRP A 789 -17.90 34.77 -6.37
C TRP A 789 -19.35 34.37 -6.21
N GLU A 790 -19.80 33.45 -7.05
CA GLU A 790 -21.11 32.83 -6.96
C GLU A 790 -21.01 31.37 -7.42
N HIS A 791 -21.39 30.42 -6.56
CA HIS A 791 -21.38 28.98 -6.85
C HIS A 791 -20.04 28.47 -7.41
N ASP A 792 -18.94 28.75 -6.69
CA ASP A 792 -17.56 28.42 -7.07
C ASP A 792 -17.05 29.08 -8.36
N LYS A 793 -17.78 30.06 -8.90
CA LYS A 793 -17.41 30.76 -10.15
C LYS A 793 -17.19 32.24 -9.90
N MET A 794 -16.18 32.79 -10.60
CA MET A 794 -15.97 34.24 -10.68
C MET A 794 -17.23 34.91 -11.26
N HIS A 795 -17.75 35.91 -10.55
CA HIS A 795 -18.97 36.65 -10.90
C HIS A 795 -18.79 38.14 -10.58
N GLY A 796 -19.74 38.99 -10.99
CA GLY A 796 -19.79 40.38 -10.56
C GLY A 796 -18.56 41.16 -11.01
N LYS A 797 -18.03 42.06 -10.17
CA LYS A 797 -16.81 42.81 -10.48
C LYS A 797 -15.60 42.06 -9.93
N GLY A 798 -14.48 42.10 -10.66
CA GLY A 798 -13.25 41.50 -10.20
C GLY A 798 -12.02 41.93 -10.98
N LYS A 799 -10.87 41.52 -10.47
CA LYS A 799 -9.53 41.76 -11.01
C LYS A 799 -8.81 40.41 -11.13
N LEU A 800 -8.40 40.06 -12.35
CA LEU A 800 -7.60 38.88 -12.66
C LEU A 800 -6.19 39.31 -13.08
N ILE A 801 -5.17 38.76 -12.44
CA ILE A 801 -3.75 38.98 -12.72
C ILE A 801 -3.16 37.67 -13.24
N GLU A 802 -2.75 37.67 -14.49
CA GLU A 802 -2.08 36.54 -15.13
C GLU A 802 -0.60 36.54 -14.75
N ARG A 803 -0.13 35.51 -14.05
CA ARG A 803 1.22 35.51 -13.47
C ARG A 803 2.32 35.37 -14.53
N ALA A 804 2.04 34.62 -15.59
CA ALA A 804 2.98 34.38 -16.67
C ALA A 804 3.24 35.65 -17.52
N THR A 805 2.18 36.40 -17.84
CA THR A 805 2.23 37.57 -18.73
C THR A 805 2.34 38.89 -17.96
N GLY A 806 1.92 38.92 -16.70
CA GLY A 806 1.73 40.15 -15.93
C GLY A 806 0.50 40.95 -16.36
N ASN A 807 -0.35 40.39 -17.24
CA ASN A 807 -1.57 41.06 -17.69
C ASN A 807 -2.57 41.18 -16.53
N VAL A 808 -3.24 42.32 -16.46
CA VAL A 808 -4.24 42.64 -15.46
C VAL A 808 -5.55 42.94 -16.15
N PHE A 809 -6.55 42.10 -15.93
CA PHE A 809 -7.93 42.34 -16.33
C PHE A 809 -8.71 42.87 -15.13
N GLU A 810 -9.41 43.98 -15.29
CA GLU A 810 -10.27 44.56 -14.27
C GLU A 810 -11.63 44.89 -14.88
N GLY A 811 -12.69 44.19 -14.45
CA GLY A 811 -13.98 44.26 -15.13
C GLY A 811 -15.03 43.34 -14.54
N SER A 812 -16.10 43.10 -15.31
CA SER A 812 -17.16 42.20 -14.85
C SER A 812 -16.89 40.74 -15.24
N PHE A 813 -17.44 39.82 -14.48
CA PHE A 813 -17.36 38.37 -14.68
C PHE A 813 -18.77 37.78 -14.59
N ARG A 814 -19.02 36.71 -15.34
CA ARG A 814 -20.26 35.93 -15.26
C ARG A 814 -19.97 34.48 -15.60
N GLU A 815 -20.36 33.56 -14.72
CA GLU A 815 -20.12 32.12 -14.88
C GLU A 815 -18.64 31.78 -15.13
N GLY A 816 -17.73 32.45 -14.40
CA GLY A 816 -16.29 32.23 -14.54
C GLY A 816 -15.65 32.91 -15.75
N ARG A 817 -16.42 33.61 -16.60
CA ARG A 817 -15.92 34.24 -17.84
C ARG A 817 -15.89 35.75 -17.73
N LYS A 818 -14.86 36.38 -18.33
CA LYS A 818 -14.76 37.83 -18.57
C LYS A 818 -16.04 38.32 -19.26
N HIS A 819 -16.73 39.33 -18.70
CA HIS A 819 -18.03 39.83 -19.17
C HIS A 819 -18.14 41.36 -19.03
N GLY A 820 -19.03 41.98 -19.81
CA GLY A 820 -19.32 43.41 -19.71
C GLY A 820 -18.16 44.33 -20.11
N GLU A 821 -18.16 45.56 -19.58
CA GLU A 821 -17.05 46.51 -19.76
C GLU A 821 -15.90 46.15 -18.81
N PHE A 822 -14.67 46.23 -19.33
CA PHE A 822 -13.45 45.92 -18.59
C PHE A 822 -12.26 46.72 -19.11
N VAL A 823 -11.23 46.79 -18.28
CA VAL A 823 -9.91 47.37 -18.59
C VAL A 823 -8.89 46.24 -18.56
N LEU A 824 -8.19 46.02 -19.66
CA LEU A 824 -7.05 45.11 -19.74
C LEU A 824 -5.75 45.95 -19.78
N ARG A 825 -4.85 45.76 -18.82
CA ARG A 825 -3.55 46.43 -18.75
C ARG A 825 -2.46 45.37 -18.84
N GLY A 826 -1.57 45.48 -19.82
CA GLY A 826 -0.50 44.49 -20.00
C GLY A 826 0.21 44.63 -21.34
N THR A 827 1.22 43.80 -21.56
CA THR A 827 1.92 43.72 -22.84
C THR A 827 1.32 42.59 -23.66
N VAL A 828 0.69 42.93 -24.79
CA VAL A 828 0.14 41.94 -25.72
C VAL A 828 1.29 41.08 -26.25
N THR A 829 1.36 39.83 -25.78
CA THR A 829 2.31 38.83 -26.27
C THR A 829 1.86 38.29 -27.63
N ASP A 830 2.75 37.63 -28.38
CA ASP A 830 2.34 37.00 -29.64
C ASP A 830 1.37 35.82 -29.42
N GLU A 831 1.38 35.22 -28.22
CA GLU A 831 0.40 34.22 -27.78
C GLU A 831 -1.00 34.85 -27.60
N ASP A 832 -1.09 36.03 -27.00
CA ASP A 832 -2.36 36.77 -26.84
C ASP A 832 -3.02 37.08 -28.21
N LYS A 833 -2.22 37.32 -29.26
CA LYS A 833 -2.71 37.54 -30.63
C LYS A 833 -3.28 36.28 -31.28
N SER A 834 -2.94 35.10 -30.76
CA SER A 834 -3.47 33.80 -31.20
C SER A 834 -4.72 33.36 -30.43
N THR A 835 -5.12 34.10 -29.40
CA THR A 835 -6.35 33.86 -28.62
C THR A 835 -7.55 34.65 -29.15
N CYS A 836 -8.74 34.13 -28.89
CA CYS A 836 -10.01 34.70 -29.31
C CYS A 836 -10.15 36.14 -28.81
N GLN A 837 -10.35 37.10 -29.70
CA GLN A 837 -10.52 38.53 -29.40
C GLN A 837 -11.89 38.87 -28.78
N ILE A 838 -12.66 37.86 -28.37
CA ILE A 838 -13.96 38.01 -27.71
C ILE A 838 -13.85 37.51 -26.27
N CYS A 839 -13.46 36.25 -26.05
CA CYS A 839 -13.28 35.73 -24.68
C CYS A 839 -11.86 35.88 -24.13
N TYR A 840 -10.86 36.13 -24.99
CA TYR A 840 -9.44 36.23 -24.63
C TYR A 840 -8.97 35.06 -23.78
N ASP A 841 -9.40 33.85 -24.16
CA ASP A 841 -9.26 32.63 -23.34
C ASP A 841 -9.01 31.42 -24.24
N ASN A 842 -9.89 31.17 -25.21
CA ASN A 842 -9.74 30.07 -26.16
C ASN A 842 -8.91 30.47 -27.39
N PRO A 843 -8.15 29.55 -28.01
CA PRO A 843 -7.44 29.84 -29.26
C PRO A 843 -8.41 30.22 -30.39
N ILE A 844 -7.95 31.08 -31.29
CA ILE A 844 -8.75 31.45 -32.47
C ILE A 844 -8.93 30.21 -33.34
N SER A 845 -10.18 29.79 -33.50
CA SER A 845 -10.53 28.56 -34.23
C SER A 845 -11.57 28.78 -35.32
N THR A 846 -12.06 30.00 -35.49
CA THR A 846 -13.20 30.27 -36.36
C THR A 846 -13.01 31.56 -37.15
N ALA A 847 -13.25 31.47 -38.46
CA ALA A 847 -13.29 32.60 -39.37
C ALA A 847 -14.74 33.02 -39.66
N PHE A 848 -15.00 34.32 -39.70
CA PHE A 848 -16.28 34.83 -40.19
C PHE A 848 -16.25 34.89 -41.72
N TYR A 849 -16.96 33.97 -42.37
CA TYR A 849 -16.87 33.71 -43.82
C TYR A 849 -17.04 34.98 -44.67
N ASP A 850 -17.99 35.84 -44.30
CA ASP A 850 -18.37 37.01 -45.11
C ASP A 850 -17.36 38.16 -45.06
N CYS A 851 -16.48 38.19 -44.04
CA CYS A 851 -15.50 39.26 -43.88
C CYS A 851 -14.06 38.77 -43.73
N GLY A 852 -13.85 37.46 -43.66
CA GLY A 852 -12.53 36.82 -43.57
C GLY A 852 -11.80 37.02 -42.24
N HIS A 853 -12.38 37.72 -41.26
CA HIS A 853 -11.72 37.95 -39.97
C HIS A 853 -11.67 36.66 -39.15
N VAL A 854 -10.46 36.30 -38.74
CA VAL A 854 -10.13 35.13 -37.92
C VAL A 854 -9.79 35.63 -36.53
N VAL A 855 -10.82 35.84 -35.71
CA VAL A 855 -10.68 36.55 -34.43
C VAL A 855 -11.43 35.89 -33.28
N ALA A 856 -12.14 34.78 -33.51
CA ALA A 856 -12.99 34.16 -32.50
C ALA A 856 -12.72 32.66 -32.35
N CYS A 857 -12.88 32.13 -31.13
CA CYS A 857 -13.06 30.71 -30.90
C CYS A 857 -14.46 30.26 -31.34
N ARG A 858 -14.67 28.95 -31.42
CA ARG A 858 -15.94 28.36 -31.86
C ARG A 858 -17.14 28.82 -31.03
N GLU A 859 -17.00 28.86 -29.71
CA GLU A 859 -18.09 29.23 -28.80
C GLU A 859 -18.48 30.69 -28.96
N CYS A 860 -17.51 31.61 -28.92
CA CYS A 860 -17.77 33.04 -29.07
C CYS A 860 -18.29 33.37 -30.47
N ALA A 861 -17.75 32.74 -31.52
CA ALA A 861 -18.23 32.94 -32.87
C ALA A 861 -19.72 32.58 -33.00
N ALA A 862 -20.18 31.53 -32.32
CA ALA A 862 -21.58 31.10 -32.35
C ALA A 862 -22.55 32.13 -31.75
N GLN A 863 -22.08 32.98 -30.84
CA GLN A 863 -22.92 33.91 -30.07
C GLN A 863 -22.96 35.33 -30.65
N VAL A 864 -22.18 35.63 -31.70
CA VAL A 864 -22.10 36.98 -32.27
C VAL A 864 -22.72 37.05 -33.66
N ASP A 865 -23.63 38.01 -33.85
CA ASP A 865 -24.31 38.26 -35.13
C ASP A 865 -23.60 39.30 -36.01
N SER A 866 -22.60 39.99 -35.49
CA SER A 866 -21.78 40.96 -36.20
C SER A 866 -20.30 40.78 -35.88
N CYS A 867 -19.45 40.87 -36.90
CA CYS A 867 -18.01 40.72 -36.74
C CYS A 867 -17.46 41.84 -35.84
N PRO A 868 -16.69 41.52 -34.79
CA PRO A 868 -16.15 42.53 -33.86
C PRO A 868 -15.13 43.47 -34.52
N MET A 869 -14.46 43.03 -35.60
CA MET A 869 -13.45 43.83 -36.31
C MET A 869 -14.06 44.84 -37.29
N CYS A 870 -15.02 44.40 -38.11
CA CYS A 870 -15.53 45.22 -39.21
C CYS A 870 -17.03 45.53 -39.12
N ARG A 871 -17.70 45.09 -38.05
CA ARG A 871 -19.15 45.28 -37.78
C ARG A 871 -20.09 44.81 -38.90
N LYS A 872 -19.61 43.96 -39.83
CA LYS A 872 -20.46 43.32 -40.84
C LYS A 872 -21.25 42.19 -40.19
N ARG A 873 -22.51 42.04 -40.60
CA ARG A 873 -23.36 40.92 -40.18
C ARG A 873 -22.70 39.59 -40.56
N VAL A 874 -22.65 38.65 -39.62
CA VAL A 874 -22.11 37.31 -39.82
C VAL A 874 -23.23 36.40 -40.32
N VAL A 875 -23.13 35.95 -41.57
CA VAL A 875 -24.09 35.03 -42.19
C VAL A 875 -23.58 33.59 -42.11
N ALA A 876 -22.26 33.39 -42.21
CA ALA A 876 -21.63 32.07 -42.10
C ALA A 876 -20.31 32.08 -41.30
N ARG A 877 -20.04 30.96 -40.61
CA ARG A 877 -18.88 30.74 -39.72
C ARG A 877 -18.12 29.50 -40.17
N LEU A 878 -16.81 29.62 -40.37
CA LEU A 878 -15.95 28.52 -40.84
C LEU A 878 -15.02 28.09 -39.70
N GLN A 879 -15.13 26.83 -39.26
CA GLN A 879 -14.20 26.26 -38.29
C GLN A 879 -12.86 25.97 -38.97
N LEU A 880 -11.76 26.43 -38.37
CA LEU A 880 -10.40 26.20 -38.82
C LEU A 880 -9.78 25.07 -37.99
N TYR A 881 -8.99 24.22 -38.66
CA TYR A 881 -8.25 23.12 -38.03
C TYR A 881 -6.77 23.26 -38.36
N GLY A 882 -5.89 23.19 -37.36
CA GLY A 882 -4.42 23.19 -37.54
C GLY A 882 -3.82 24.52 -38.01
N VAL A 883 -4.48 25.66 -37.80
CA VAL A 883 -4.00 26.99 -38.20
C VAL A 883 -3.40 27.70 -36.99
N THR A 884 -2.10 28.01 -37.04
CA THR A 884 -1.44 28.94 -36.10
C THR A 884 -1.50 30.35 -36.67
N VAL A 885 -2.19 31.25 -35.97
CA VAL A 885 -2.27 32.67 -36.35
C VAL A 885 -1.01 33.36 -35.83
N THR A 886 -0.02 33.58 -36.69
CA THR A 886 1.19 34.36 -36.37
C THR A 886 0.97 35.83 -36.74
N ALA A 887 1.39 36.75 -35.87
CA ALA A 887 1.31 38.18 -36.14
C ALA A 887 2.24 38.57 -37.30
N SER A 888 1.71 39.35 -38.25
CA SER A 888 2.50 40.07 -39.27
C SER A 888 2.70 41.51 -38.87
#